data_AF-A0A1S8A8C6-F1
#
_entry.id   AF-A0A1S8A8C6-F1
#
_cell.length_a   1.000
_cell.length_b   1.000
_cell.length_c   1.000
_cell.angle_alpha   90.00
_cell.angle_beta   90.00
_cell.angle_gamma   90.00
#
_symmetry.space_group_name_H-M   'P 1'
#
loop_
_entity.id
_entity.type
_entity.pdbx_description
1 polymer ?
#
loop_
_entity_poly.entity_id
_entity_poly.type
_entity_poly.pdbx_seq_one_letter_code
_entity_poly.pdbx_strand_id
1 'polypeptide(L)'
;MPSPQDHTTEPKLGDSDVAIIKELLCDDDMHTSADSLAKVSTKLKETRSLKQTVEYANWLGDDKLLARLTFLERLCDHSQGKLALVYRIVMDNSVSPVSIRDVARHVHRLGLTRADAPASDDQKVLDGLRKRLFVSEPTALICGFVDGGIIPLAPDLREHVLAVLDYAIQISFDISKQPARVLLGDDQAFKSIPLNQQSEVKNMISAMIRLHLLVDDPDNIAVLLSHQHLSAYSISEVPQGNFLQIMKSSGVDAAAADAIWTRANAARLRTQEVVIEGLRGKHEIRFNGALQYKSQDSFDWPIKGPVDLSKLFPDLDQVVDCCDCCSLTSPAAYFVDLLYQLGKRAIDQSQPSDTLLDKLFSRRPDLGDLQLSCANTKVLIPYIDLVNEALESVVAKAEPKVTDPYNEDDDDDVDDDETYIPGQNTNHDVYKNYIQPLVFPLTTFPYNEAIDSIRTCFQGLGSSRNELLTIFRAPHRLVPKVSAGNPDILSIAEVIADRAASAEYLGLTADDYIAIVHESFQTKEYLDLIKGSKSNSSVESYRDLIGVKTPGEYWGYPNDQIMLSEAEGLTLLSGQFLPRAGVSFDETLNLLNTGYFNGQLAITSGSEGKEEFSGKVAEMRLRSYLIDAGKSSGLTATQCDDLQAFLRLWRKVGWPLEDLDAAVVMLRGNRPVGIDPEIIDGLAEIKRISAMTKLPVGDILPLWGDMDTNSTSSVYARIFLRQRVAREDDIFEPDKEGKYLPGGSAKISEHRQIIRSTLRLSDAELDAILRSAASWIGDSLTIRSISYIYRVSVFCQVLEVSPVQYIWVSSLLPLGFNIFQTPRVTRSVLEQFQQLKRLGWSIDSEVFAAGGIMDGTGEWAGFDINTAVRATADIVEGNSKGEPESVLLSLRDDTKPGAYTREQVAIVAAALLGTDIGGEVERFIEGMCIAYPGYRYYQREALTAIPHPQAPIQQQVIFKCLCTQKSLSGCATKSNWQRTITVEDGYYI
;
A
#
# COMPACT_ATOMS: atom_id res chain seq x y z
N MET A 1 43.33 -41.96 -30.48
CA MET A 1 44.17 -43.05 -30.99
C MET A 1 43.60 -44.37 -30.49
N PRO A 2 43.12 -45.26 -31.37
CA PRO A 2 42.97 -46.67 -31.02
C PRO A 2 44.25 -47.43 -31.40
N SER A 3 44.52 -48.44 -30.60
CA SER A 3 45.61 -49.42 -30.68
C SER A 3 45.66 -50.15 -32.03
N PRO A 4 46.85 -50.59 -32.49
CA PRO A 4 47.01 -51.24 -33.78
C PRO A 4 46.86 -52.76 -33.65
N GLN A 5 45.63 -53.30 -33.61
CA GLN A 5 45.38 -54.74 -33.82
C GLN A 5 43.98 -54.96 -34.41
N ASP A 6 43.92 -55.18 -35.72
CA ASP A 6 43.31 -56.37 -36.31
C ASP A 6 43.58 -56.32 -37.82
N HIS A 7 44.53 -57.13 -38.28
CA HIS A 7 44.63 -57.46 -39.70
C HIS A 7 43.40 -58.30 -40.07
N THR A 8 42.33 -57.64 -40.49
CA THR A 8 41.22 -58.29 -41.19
C THR A 8 41.78 -58.84 -42.50
N THR A 9 42.09 -60.14 -42.51
CA THR A 9 42.30 -60.90 -43.74
C THR A 9 41.05 -60.72 -44.60
N GLU A 10 41.20 -60.07 -45.76
CA GLU A 10 40.13 -59.97 -46.76
C GLU A 10 39.51 -61.36 -47.00
N PRO A 11 38.17 -61.48 -47.02
CA PRO A 11 37.54 -62.72 -47.44
C PRO A 11 37.94 -63.00 -48.89
N LYS A 12 38.59 -64.14 -49.13
CA LYS A 12 38.96 -64.55 -50.49
C LYS A 12 37.69 -64.73 -51.32
N LEU A 13 37.61 -64.03 -52.46
CA LEU A 13 36.46 -64.07 -53.38
C LEU A 13 36.22 -65.51 -53.87
N GLY A 14 34.96 -65.95 -53.87
CA GLY A 14 34.54 -67.23 -54.46
C GLY A 14 34.51 -67.18 -55.99
N ASP A 15 34.37 -68.33 -56.65
CA ASP A 15 34.32 -68.37 -58.12
C ASP A 15 33.07 -67.68 -58.69
N SER A 16 31.96 -67.63 -57.93
CA SER A 16 30.77 -66.83 -58.25
C SER A 16 31.02 -65.32 -58.19
N ASP A 17 31.81 -64.89 -57.22
CA ASP A 17 32.12 -63.47 -56.96
C ASP A 17 33.01 -62.89 -58.05
N VAL A 18 34.00 -63.68 -58.49
CA VAL A 18 34.89 -63.32 -59.61
C VAL A 18 34.11 -63.22 -60.92
N ALA A 19 33.06 -64.02 -61.11
CA ALA A 19 32.20 -63.93 -62.28
C ALA A 19 31.36 -62.64 -62.28
N ILE A 20 30.74 -62.30 -61.14
CA ILE A 20 29.97 -61.05 -60.95
C ILE A 20 30.85 -59.81 -61.19
N ILE A 21 32.05 -59.77 -60.61
CA ILE A 21 32.97 -58.63 -60.79
C ILE A 21 33.42 -58.52 -62.25
N LYS A 22 33.64 -59.64 -62.93
CA LYS A 22 33.98 -59.63 -64.36
C LYS A 22 32.85 -59.08 -65.22
N GLU A 23 31.60 -59.39 -64.90
CA GLU A 23 30.41 -58.84 -65.57
C GLU A 23 30.27 -57.34 -65.32
N LEU A 24 30.52 -56.87 -64.10
CA LEU A 24 30.53 -55.46 -63.72
C LEU A 24 31.63 -54.62 -64.39
N LEU A 25 32.68 -55.28 -64.91
CA LEU A 25 33.76 -54.65 -65.66
C LEU A 25 33.50 -54.60 -67.18
N CYS A 26 32.50 -55.34 -67.69
CA CYS A 26 32.19 -55.45 -69.11
C CYS A 26 31.08 -54.49 -69.59
N ASP A 27 30.83 -53.41 -68.85
CA ASP A 27 29.82 -52.40 -69.15
C ASP A 27 30.00 -51.79 -70.56
N ASP A 28 28.91 -51.66 -71.34
CA ASP A 28 28.93 -51.34 -72.78
C ASP A 28 29.54 -49.96 -73.11
N ASP A 29 29.62 -49.06 -72.11
CA ASP A 29 30.18 -47.70 -72.24
C ASP A 29 31.69 -47.60 -71.93
N MET A 30 32.34 -48.69 -71.51
CA MET A 30 33.79 -48.71 -71.26
C MET A 30 34.58 -48.93 -72.56
N HIS A 31 35.00 -47.85 -73.22
CA HIS A 31 36.08 -47.87 -74.23
C HIS A 31 37.45 -48.16 -73.58
N THR A 32 37.61 -49.35 -72.99
CA THR A 32 38.88 -49.83 -72.44
C THR A 32 39.54 -50.84 -73.37
N SER A 33 40.86 -50.93 -73.30
CA SER A 33 41.60 -51.89 -74.11
C SER A 33 41.20 -53.32 -73.69
N ALA A 34 40.74 -54.12 -74.65
CA ALA A 34 40.38 -55.53 -74.40
C ALA A 34 41.53 -56.34 -73.78
N ASP A 35 42.78 -55.92 -74.04
CA ASP A 35 44.01 -56.51 -73.47
C ASP A 35 44.18 -56.15 -71.98
N SER A 36 43.87 -54.91 -71.58
CA SER A 36 43.90 -54.47 -70.19
C SER A 36 42.85 -55.20 -69.34
N LEU A 37 41.62 -55.33 -69.84
CA LEU A 37 40.53 -56.08 -69.20
C LEU A 37 40.87 -57.57 -69.04
N ALA A 38 41.51 -58.19 -70.04
CA ALA A 38 41.93 -59.58 -69.98
C ALA A 38 43.02 -59.82 -68.92
N LYS A 39 44.02 -58.91 -68.83
CA LYS A 39 45.09 -58.96 -67.82
C LYS A 39 44.55 -58.80 -66.40
N VAL A 40 43.64 -57.87 -66.19
CA VAL A 40 42.99 -57.61 -64.89
C VAL A 40 42.08 -58.77 -64.50
N SER A 41 41.30 -59.32 -65.43
CA SER A 41 40.46 -60.51 -65.20
C SER A 41 41.27 -61.74 -64.81
N THR A 42 42.46 -61.89 -65.41
CA THR A 42 43.39 -62.98 -65.07
C THR A 42 43.96 -62.78 -63.67
N LYS A 43 44.36 -61.54 -63.35
CA LYS A 43 44.89 -61.20 -62.02
C LYS A 43 43.86 -61.34 -60.91
N LEU A 44 42.61 -60.99 -61.16
CA LEU A 44 41.49 -61.16 -60.22
C LEU A 44 41.26 -62.65 -59.90
N LYS A 45 41.40 -63.54 -60.90
CA LYS A 45 41.32 -65.00 -60.71
C LYS A 45 42.49 -65.56 -59.90
N GLU A 46 43.69 -65.03 -60.09
CA GLU A 46 44.90 -65.46 -59.37
C GLU A 46 44.90 -65.01 -57.90
N THR A 47 44.60 -63.74 -57.66
CA THR A 47 44.73 -63.10 -56.35
C THR A 47 43.50 -63.32 -55.47
N ARG A 48 42.31 -63.49 -56.08
CA ARG A 48 41.02 -63.55 -55.39
C ARG A 48 40.81 -62.38 -54.41
N SER A 49 41.41 -61.22 -54.70
CA SER A 49 41.34 -59.98 -53.90
C SER A 49 41.11 -58.77 -54.84
N LEU A 50 40.10 -57.96 -54.50
CA LEU A 50 39.74 -56.75 -55.25
C LEU A 50 40.80 -55.66 -55.07
N LYS A 51 41.33 -55.50 -53.85
CA LYS A 51 42.36 -54.52 -53.51
C LYS A 51 43.68 -54.77 -54.24
N GLN A 52 44.15 -56.01 -54.26
CA GLN A 52 45.36 -56.38 -55.04
C GLN A 52 45.16 -56.20 -56.55
N THR A 53 43.91 -56.31 -57.02
CA THR A 53 43.56 -56.08 -58.42
C THR A 53 43.54 -54.60 -58.77
N VAL A 54 43.12 -53.73 -57.84
CA VAL A 54 43.21 -52.25 -57.97
C VAL A 54 44.66 -51.80 -58.01
N GLU A 55 45.52 -52.33 -57.13
CA GLU A 55 46.97 -52.05 -57.15
C GLU A 55 47.63 -52.45 -58.47
N TYR A 56 47.22 -53.60 -59.04
CA TYR A 56 47.69 -54.07 -60.33
C TYR A 56 47.15 -53.22 -61.51
N ALA A 57 45.90 -52.76 -61.44
CA ALA A 57 45.34 -51.84 -62.42
C ALA A 57 46.04 -50.48 -62.42
N ASN A 58 46.46 -49.99 -61.24
CA ASN A 58 47.26 -48.78 -61.12
C ASN A 58 48.62 -48.94 -61.82
N TRP A 59 49.23 -50.13 -61.75
CA TRP A 59 50.47 -50.44 -62.48
C TRP A 59 50.28 -50.50 -64.01
N LEU A 60 49.09 -50.87 -64.49
CA LEU A 60 48.78 -50.92 -65.94
C LEU A 60 48.56 -49.52 -66.56
N GLY A 61 48.33 -48.48 -65.76
CA GLY A 61 48.21 -47.09 -66.23
C GLY A 61 46.92 -46.76 -67.01
N ASP A 62 45.86 -47.55 -66.86
CA ASP A 62 44.54 -47.27 -67.45
C ASP A 62 43.66 -46.55 -66.42
N ASP A 63 43.61 -45.22 -66.48
CA ASP A 63 42.92 -44.36 -65.50
C ASP A 63 41.42 -44.66 -65.38
N LYS A 64 40.76 -45.01 -66.49
CA LYS A 64 39.31 -45.32 -66.49
C LYS A 64 39.04 -46.66 -65.80
N LEU A 65 39.86 -47.66 -66.12
CA LEU A 65 39.75 -48.98 -65.53
C LEU A 65 40.14 -48.95 -64.03
N LEU A 66 41.15 -48.16 -63.67
CA LEU A 66 41.53 -47.89 -62.28
C LEU A 66 40.41 -47.20 -61.51
N ALA A 67 39.79 -46.16 -62.07
CA ALA A 67 38.68 -45.45 -61.44
C ALA A 67 37.47 -46.38 -61.19
N ARG A 68 37.10 -47.21 -62.17
CA ARG A 68 36.00 -48.18 -62.05
C ARG A 68 36.29 -49.25 -61.00
N LEU A 69 37.51 -49.81 -60.97
CA LEU A 69 37.91 -50.78 -59.96
C LEU A 69 37.97 -50.17 -58.56
N THR A 70 38.48 -48.95 -58.42
CA THR A 70 38.52 -48.23 -57.14
C THR A 70 37.11 -47.92 -56.63
N PHE A 71 36.19 -47.58 -57.53
CA PHE A 71 34.77 -47.42 -57.20
C PHE A 71 34.14 -48.74 -56.71
N LEU A 72 34.35 -49.84 -57.45
CA LEU A 72 33.84 -51.17 -57.08
C LEU A 72 34.41 -51.66 -55.74
N GLU A 73 35.71 -51.47 -55.51
CA GLU A 73 36.38 -51.79 -54.24
C GLU A 73 35.72 -51.04 -53.09
N ARG A 74 35.65 -49.71 -53.18
CA ARG A 74 35.07 -48.91 -52.09
C ARG A 74 33.58 -49.19 -51.90
N LEU A 75 32.81 -49.45 -52.95
CA LEU A 75 31.40 -49.84 -52.82
C LEU A 75 31.25 -51.23 -52.19
N CYS A 76 32.18 -52.15 -52.46
CA CYS A 76 32.27 -53.45 -51.81
C CYS A 76 32.58 -53.30 -50.31
N ASP A 77 33.53 -52.44 -49.94
CA ASP A 77 33.85 -52.12 -48.55
C ASP A 77 32.63 -51.53 -47.81
N HIS A 78 31.95 -50.58 -48.45
CA HIS A 78 30.74 -49.97 -47.89
C HIS A 78 29.56 -50.96 -47.81
N SER A 79 29.55 -52.05 -48.58
CA SER A 79 28.54 -53.11 -48.51
C SER A 79 28.96 -54.33 -47.68
N GLN A 80 30.11 -54.27 -46.98
CA GLN A 80 30.70 -55.39 -46.21
C GLN A 80 30.90 -56.67 -47.03
N GLY A 81 31.28 -56.55 -48.30
CA GLY A 81 31.57 -57.70 -49.17
C GLY A 81 30.35 -58.35 -49.80
N LYS A 82 29.14 -57.79 -49.66
CA LYS A 82 27.92 -58.31 -50.31
C LYS A 82 27.85 -57.91 -51.79
N LEU A 83 28.50 -58.67 -52.65
CA LEU A 83 28.58 -58.42 -54.09
C LEU A 83 27.24 -58.45 -54.83
N ALA A 84 26.24 -59.17 -54.34
CA ALA A 84 24.89 -59.14 -54.93
C ALA A 84 24.23 -57.76 -54.84
N LEU A 85 24.50 -57.02 -53.76
CA LEU A 85 24.01 -55.65 -53.56
C LEU A 85 24.79 -54.66 -54.42
N VAL A 86 26.11 -54.85 -54.53
CA VAL A 86 26.98 -54.09 -55.44
C VAL A 86 26.52 -54.25 -56.89
N TYR A 87 26.22 -55.49 -57.31
CA TYR A 87 25.72 -55.79 -58.65
C TYR A 87 24.41 -55.06 -58.92
N ARG A 88 23.45 -55.09 -57.98
CA ARG A 88 22.17 -54.38 -58.09
C ARG A 88 22.33 -52.87 -58.24
N ILE A 89 23.26 -52.26 -57.51
CA ILE A 89 23.50 -50.80 -57.56
C ILE A 89 24.11 -50.37 -58.89
N VAL A 90 25.05 -51.16 -59.41
CA VAL A 90 25.84 -50.79 -60.58
C VAL A 90 25.11 -51.11 -61.89
N MET A 91 24.31 -52.18 -61.92
CA MET A 91 23.54 -52.62 -63.10
C MET A 91 22.12 -52.04 -63.15
N ASP A 92 21.80 -51.04 -62.31
CA ASP A 92 20.52 -50.35 -62.38
C ASP A 92 20.51 -49.39 -63.58
N ASN A 93 19.60 -49.62 -64.54
CA ASN A 93 19.51 -48.82 -65.76
C ASN A 93 19.00 -47.38 -65.53
N SER A 94 18.53 -47.05 -64.32
CA SER A 94 18.01 -45.72 -63.99
C SER A 94 19.10 -44.69 -63.69
N VAL A 95 20.26 -45.14 -63.19
CA VAL A 95 21.41 -44.31 -62.81
C VAL A 95 22.68 -45.13 -63.01
N SER A 96 23.64 -44.63 -63.78
CA SER A 96 24.96 -45.26 -63.94
C SER A 96 25.98 -44.60 -62.98
N PRO A 97 26.09 -45.03 -61.70
CA PRO A 97 26.99 -44.38 -60.75
C PRO A 97 28.45 -44.62 -61.13
N VAL A 98 29.24 -43.55 -61.12
CA VAL A 98 30.69 -43.58 -61.42
C VAL A 98 31.51 -43.43 -60.14
N SER A 99 30.94 -42.85 -59.09
CA SER A 99 31.58 -42.65 -57.79
C SER A 99 30.64 -42.95 -56.61
N ILE A 100 31.21 -43.10 -55.40
CA ILE A 100 30.41 -43.27 -54.16
C ILE A 100 29.54 -42.05 -53.90
N ARG A 101 30.03 -40.87 -54.26
CA ARG A 101 29.28 -39.62 -54.17
C ARG A 101 28.02 -39.66 -55.04
N ASP A 102 28.10 -40.24 -56.24
CA ASP A 102 26.94 -40.42 -57.12
C ASP A 102 25.95 -41.43 -56.55
N VAL A 103 26.46 -42.51 -55.94
CA VAL A 103 25.62 -43.48 -55.21
C VAL A 103 24.88 -42.78 -54.05
N ALA A 104 25.56 -41.92 -53.29
CA ALA A 104 24.97 -41.16 -52.19
C ALA A 104 23.94 -40.11 -52.67
N ARG A 105 24.20 -39.41 -53.79
CA ARG A 105 23.28 -38.43 -54.38
C ARG A 105 22.00 -39.05 -54.93
N HIS A 106 22.07 -40.29 -55.41
CA HIS A 106 20.96 -41.00 -56.06
C HIS A 106 20.38 -42.14 -55.21
N VAL A 107 20.57 -42.11 -53.89
CA VAL A 107 20.11 -43.16 -52.95
C VAL A 107 18.63 -43.52 -53.13
N HIS A 108 17.77 -42.53 -53.39
CA HIS A 108 16.35 -42.78 -53.62
C HIS A 108 16.08 -43.50 -54.95
N ARG A 109 16.70 -43.05 -56.05
CA ARG A 109 16.50 -43.65 -57.38
C ARG A 109 17.01 -45.09 -57.45
N LEU A 110 18.07 -45.40 -56.70
CA LEU A 110 18.66 -46.73 -56.58
C LEU A 110 17.90 -47.67 -55.61
N GLY A 111 16.75 -47.24 -55.06
CA GLY A 111 15.95 -48.04 -54.13
C GLY A 111 16.70 -48.43 -52.85
N LEU A 112 17.62 -47.56 -52.39
CA LEU A 112 18.46 -47.80 -51.22
C LEU A 112 17.88 -47.18 -49.94
N THR A 113 16.62 -46.71 -49.96
CA THR A 113 15.94 -46.11 -48.81
C THR A 113 15.24 -47.18 -47.96
N ARG A 114 14.83 -46.80 -46.74
CA ARG A 114 14.11 -47.69 -45.82
C ARG A 114 12.72 -48.09 -46.34
N ALA A 115 12.09 -47.28 -47.19
CA ALA A 115 10.76 -47.53 -47.75
C ALA A 115 10.76 -48.59 -48.87
N ASP A 116 11.91 -48.80 -49.52
CA ASP A 116 12.04 -49.64 -50.71
C ASP A 116 12.56 -51.07 -50.41
N ALA A 117 12.90 -51.36 -49.15
CA ALA A 117 13.55 -52.61 -48.75
C ALA A 117 12.54 -53.72 -48.38
N PRO A 118 12.63 -54.95 -48.96
CA PRO A 118 11.87 -56.10 -48.50
C PRO A 118 12.31 -56.56 -47.10
N ALA A 119 11.36 -57.01 -46.28
CA ALA A 119 11.59 -57.40 -44.88
C ALA A 119 12.42 -58.69 -44.75
N SER A 120 13.75 -58.58 -44.71
CA SER A 120 14.70 -59.69 -44.44
C SER A 120 16.07 -59.18 -43.91
N ASP A 121 17.04 -60.07 -43.70
CA ASP A 121 18.45 -59.81 -43.36
C ASP A 121 19.15 -58.76 -44.26
N ASP A 122 18.58 -58.42 -45.43
CA ASP A 122 19.07 -57.36 -46.31
C ASP A 122 18.84 -55.95 -45.78
N GLN A 123 17.82 -55.75 -44.91
CA GLN A 123 17.52 -54.43 -44.35
C GLN A 123 18.59 -53.95 -43.37
N LYS A 124 19.16 -54.86 -42.55
CA LYS A 124 20.30 -54.53 -41.66
C LYS A 124 21.55 -54.13 -42.45
N VAL A 125 21.75 -54.73 -43.62
CA VAL A 125 22.92 -54.42 -44.45
C VAL A 125 22.73 -53.14 -45.25
N LEU A 126 21.51 -52.85 -45.72
CA LEU A 126 21.16 -51.56 -46.30
C LEU A 126 21.28 -50.43 -45.27
N ASP A 127 20.81 -50.64 -44.03
CA ASP A 127 20.99 -49.69 -42.93
C ASP A 127 22.48 -49.46 -42.62
N GLY A 128 23.29 -50.54 -42.60
CA GLY A 128 24.73 -50.43 -42.43
C GLY A 128 25.43 -49.67 -43.57
N LEU A 129 25.02 -49.91 -44.82
CA LEU A 129 25.53 -49.21 -46.01
C LEU A 129 25.22 -47.72 -45.94
N ARG A 130 23.97 -47.35 -45.63
CA ARG A 130 23.54 -45.95 -45.50
C ARG A 130 24.30 -45.22 -44.39
N LYS A 131 24.47 -45.82 -43.22
CA LYS A 131 25.26 -45.24 -42.13
C LYS A 131 26.71 -44.99 -42.55
N ARG A 132 27.32 -45.90 -43.31
CA ARG A 132 28.68 -45.71 -43.85
C ARG A 132 28.73 -44.62 -44.91
N LEU A 133 27.76 -44.57 -45.83
CA LEU A 133 27.64 -43.49 -46.82
C LEU A 133 27.42 -42.12 -46.16
N PHE A 134 26.68 -42.09 -45.04
CA PHE A 134 26.45 -40.89 -44.26
C PHE A 134 27.71 -40.37 -43.57
N VAL A 135 28.65 -41.25 -43.21
CA VAL A 135 29.95 -40.87 -42.67
C VAL A 135 30.94 -40.46 -43.79
N SER A 136 30.91 -41.12 -44.95
CA SER A 136 31.87 -40.88 -46.03
C SER A 136 31.50 -39.73 -46.96
N GLU A 137 30.24 -39.59 -47.36
CA GLU A 137 29.73 -38.57 -48.29
C GLU A 137 28.43 -37.93 -47.77
N PRO A 138 28.46 -37.21 -46.62
CA PRO A 138 27.27 -36.69 -45.96
C PRO A 138 26.48 -35.67 -46.80
N THR A 139 27.19 -34.76 -47.49
CA THR A 139 26.59 -33.70 -48.31
C THR A 139 25.78 -34.28 -49.46
N ALA A 140 26.34 -35.27 -50.17
CA ALA A 140 25.66 -35.93 -51.27
C ALA A 140 24.46 -36.77 -50.80
N LEU A 141 24.60 -37.45 -49.65
CA LEU A 141 23.52 -38.23 -49.07
C LEU A 141 22.32 -37.37 -48.67
N ILE A 142 22.56 -36.27 -47.95
CA ILE A 142 21.48 -35.35 -47.54
C ILE A 142 20.79 -34.77 -48.78
N CYS A 143 21.56 -34.42 -49.82
CA CYS A 143 20.99 -33.95 -51.09
C CYS A 143 20.09 -35.02 -51.73
N GLY A 144 20.51 -36.29 -51.75
CA GLY A 144 19.70 -37.41 -52.23
C GLY A 144 18.44 -37.67 -51.40
N PHE A 145 18.47 -37.42 -50.09
CA PHE A 145 17.31 -37.54 -49.20
C PHE A 145 16.30 -36.42 -49.40
N VAL A 146 16.76 -35.20 -49.71
CA VAL A 146 15.90 -34.07 -50.09
C VAL A 146 15.26 -34.33 -51.46
N ASP A 147 16.04 -34.80 -52.44
CA ASP A 147 15.56 -35.14 -53.79
C ASP A 147 14.50 -36.24 -53.75
N GLY A 148 14.74 -37.28 -52.95
CA GLY A 148 13.78 -38.37 -52.72
C GLY A 148 12.56 -38.02 -51.85
N GLY A 149 12.45 -36.79 -51.36
CA GLY A 149 11.34 -36.35 -50.51
C GLY A 149 11.25 -37.05 -49.14
N ILE A 150 12.33 -37.71 -48.70
CA ILE A 150 12.43 -38.37 -47.39
C ILE A 150 12.44 -37.31 -46.29
N ILE A 151 13.16 -36.20 -46.53
CA ILE A 151 13.08 -35.01 -45.70
C ILE A 151 11.87 -34.19 -46.18
N PRO A 152 10.80 -34.08 -45.37
CA PRO A 152 9.57 -33.43 -45.79
C PRO A 152 9.78 -31.91 -45.88
N LEU A 153 9.86 -31.39 -47.11
CA LEU A 153 9.92 -29.95 -47.40
C LEU A 153 8.80 -29.57 -48.35
N ALA A 154 8.30 -28.33 -48.19
CA ALA A 154 7.40 -27.70 -49.15
C ALA A 154 8.02 -27.71 -50.56
N PRO A 155 7.22 -27.89 -51.63
CA PRO A 155 7.74 -28.07 -52.99
C PRO A 155 8.66 -26.92 -53.43
N ASP A 156 8.25 -25.68 -53.17
CA ASP A 156 9.04 -24.48 -53.50
C ASP A 156 10.36 -24.44 -52.72
N LEU A 157 10.32 -24.70 -51.41
CA LEU A 157 11.52 -24.69 -50.56
C LEU A 157 12.50 -25.81 -50.93
N ARG A 158 11.98 -26.97 -51.35
CA ARG A 158 12.77 -28.13 -51.78
C ARG A 158 13.66 -27.80 -52.97
N GLU A 159 13.11 -27.14 -54.00
CA GLU A 159 13.86 -26.77 -55.19
C GLU A 159 15.03 -25.83 -54.85
N HIS A 160 14.78 -24.83 -54.02
CA HIS A 160 15.81 -23.89 -53.59
C HIS A 160 16.88 -24.55 -52.70
N VAL A 161 16.51 -25.45 -51.78
CA VAL A 161 17.47 -26.19 -50.95
C VAL A 161 18.34 -27.12 -51.81
N LEU A 162 17.75 -27.80 -52.80
CA LEU A 162 18.49 -28.64 -53.74
C LEU A 162 19.51 -27.84 -54.54
N ALA A 163 19.15 -26.64 -55.01
CA ALA A 163 20.09 -25.77 -55.72
C ALA A 163 21.35 -25.44 -54.89
N VAL A 164 21.19 -25.17 -53.59
CA VAL A 164 22.32 -24.88 -52.69
C VAL A 164 23.14 -26.14 -52.39
N LEU A 165 22.49 -27.27 -52.15
CA LEU A 165 23.19 -28.54 -51.87
C LEU A 165 23.93 -29.07 -53.10
N ASP A 166 23.37 -28.92 -54.30
CA ASP A 166 24.04 -29.27 -55.55
C ASP A 166 25.24 -28.34 -55.81
N TYR A 167 25.12 -27.04 -55.50
CA TYR A 167 26.27 -26.13 -55.48
C TYR A 167 27.35 -26.57 -54.47
N ALA A 168 26.95 -26.97 -53.26
CA ALA A 168 27.85 -27.51 -52.23
C ALA A 168 28.61 -28.76 -52.74
N ILE A 169 27.94 -29.63 -53.50
CA ILE A 169 28.56 -30.80 -54.14
C ILE A 169 29.58 -30.37 -55.22
N GLN A 170 29.26 -29.36 -56.02
CA GLN A 170 30.17 -28.83 -57.07
C GLN A 170 31.47 -28.29 -56.48
N ILE A 171 31.40 -27.55 -55.36
CA ILE A 171 32.57 -27.01 -54.68
C ILE A 171 33.25 -28.03 -53.74
N SER A 172 32.76 -29.29 -53.72
CA SER A 172 33.22 -30.36 -52.81
C SER A 172 33.21 -29.95 -51.33
N PHE A 173 32.15 -29.24 -50.91
CA PHE A 173 31.92 -28.86 -49.52
C PHE A 173 31.52 -30.07 -48.68
N ASP A 174 32.23 -30.29 -47.58
CA ASP A 174 31.98 -31.39 -46.65
C ASP A 174 31.32 -30.86 -45.37
N ILE A 175 30.02 -31.14 -45.22
CA ILE A 175 29.19 -30.74 -44.07
C ILE A 175 29.78 -31.23 -42.74
N SER A 176 30.51 -32.35 -42.73
CA SER A 176 31.09 -32.90 -41.50
C SER A 176 32.37 -32.20 -41.04
N LYS A 177 33.06 -31.48 -41.95
CA LYS A 177 34.39 -30.90 -41.70
C LYS A 177 34.42 -29.38 -41.76
N GLN A 178 33.53 -28.78 -42.55
CA GLN A 178 33.54 -27.35 -42.82
C GLN A 178 32.34 -26.65 -42.15
N PRO A 179 32.54 -25.44 -41.59
CA PRO A 179 31.46 -24.75 -40.89
C PRO A 179 30.43 -24.21 -41.90
N ALA A 180 29.14 -24.33 -41.56
CA ALA A 180 28.02 -23.93 -42.42
C ALA A 180 28.16 -22.52 -43.00
N ARG A 181 28.69 -21.57 -42.22
CA ARG A 181 28.90 -20.18 -42.63
C ARG A 181 29.78 -19.98 -43.88
N VAL A 182 30.65 -20.95 -44.23
CA VAL A 182 31.44 -20.90 -45.46
C VAL A 182 30.53 -21.05 -46.69
N LEU A 183 29.60 -22.01 -46.63
CA LEU A 183 28.59 -22.20 -47.68
C LEU A 183 27.54 -21.07 -47.68
N LEU A 184 27.08 -20.67 -46.48
CA LEU A 184 26.01 -19.68 -46.34
C LEU A 184 26.45 -18.23 -46.62
N GLY A 185 27.77 -17.98 -46.59
CA GLY A 185 28.39 -16.69 -46.88
C GLY A 185 28.86 -16.53 -48.33
N ASP A 186 28.69 -17.56 -49.17
CA ASP A 186 28.98 -17.46 -50.60
C ASP A 186 27.74 -16.99 -51.36
N ASP A 187 27.81 -15.77 -51.91
CA ASP A 187 26.71 -15.16 -52.66
C ASP A 187 26.34 -15.96 -53.92
N GLN A 188 27.26 -16.76 -54.48
CA GLN A 188 26.97 -17.60 -55.65
C GLN A 188 25.99 -18.73 -55.31
N ALA A 189 25.99 -19.23 -54.08
CA ALA A 189 25.12 -20.31 -53.64
C ALA A 189 23.63 -19.89 -53.62
N PHE A 190 23.34 -18.59 -53.45
CA PHE A 190 21.97 -18.06 -53.30
C PHE A 190 21.48 -17.23 -54.49
N LYS A 191 22.27 -17.15 -55.57
CA LYS A 191 22.00 -16.27 -56.72
C LYS A 191 20.68 -16.59 -57.44
N SER A 192 20.26 -17.86 -57.44
CA SER A 192 19.02 -18.34 -58.08
C SER A 192 17.79 -18.23 -57.17
N ILE A 193 17.94 -17.77 -55.93
CA ILE A 193 16.89 -17.83 -54.89
C ILE A 193 16.34 -16.42 -54.59
N PRO A 194 15.01 -16.22 -54.56
CA PRO A 194 14.39 -14.96 -54.18
C PRO A 194 14.81 -14.47 -52.78
N LEU A 195 15.11 -13.17 -52.63
CA LEU A 195 15.60 -12.54 -51.38
C LEU A 195 14.72 -12.82 -50.15
N ASN A 196 13.40 -12.85 -50.32
CA ASN A 196 12.44 -13.13 -49.25
C ASN A 196 12.47 -14.59 -48.74
N GLN A 197 12.98 -15.53 -49.54
CA GLN A 197 13.08 -16.95 -49.21
C GLN A 197 14.49 -17.38 -48.79
N GLN A 198 15.51 -16.56 -49.07
CA GLN A 198 16.90 -16.88 -48.73
C GLN A 198 17.11 -17.13 -47.22
N SER A 199 16.43 -16.39 -46.35
CA SER A 199 16.52 -16.58 -44.89
C SER A 199 16.00 -17.96 -44.47
N GLU A 200 14.86 -18.39 -45.02
CA GLU A 200 14.25 -19.68 -44.73
C GLU A 200 15.13 -20.84 -45.24
N VAL A 201 15.68 -20.73 -46.45
CA VAL A 201 16.63 -21.71 -47.01
C VAL A 201 17.90 -21.79 -46.16
N LYS A 202 18.48 -20.65 -45.76
CA LYS A 202 19.67 -20.60 -44.88
C LYS A 202 19.41 -21.26 -43.54
N ASN A 203 18.24 -21.02 -42.94
CA ASN A 203 17.84 -21.63 -41.67
C ASN A 203 17.66 -23.15 -41.80
N MET A 204 17.02 -23.60 -42.87
CA MET A 204 16.78 -25.02 -43.11
C MET A 204 18.08 -25.79 -43.35
N ILE A 205 18.99 -25.27 -44.18
CA ILE A 205 20.31 -25.87 -44.41
C ILE A 205 21.13 -25.88 -43.11
N SER A 206 21.09 -24.78 -42.34
CA SER A 206 21.74 -24.73 -41.03
C SER A 206 21.21 -25.79 -40.08
N ALA A 207 19.89 -26.00 -40.03
CA ALA A 207 19.28 -27.03 -39.20
C ALA A 207 19.74 -28.43 -39.63
N MET A 208 19.76 -28.75 -40.93
CA MET A 208 20.25 -30.05 -41.41
C MET A 208 21.72 -30.30 -41.04
N ILE A 209 22.59 -29.30 -41.22
CA ILE A 209 24.02 -29.41 -40.84
C ILE A 209 24.16 -29.62 -39.32
N ARG A 210 23.38 -28.89 -38.50
CA ARG A 210 23.41 -29.06 -37.03
C ARG A 210 22.94 -30.45 -36.61
N LEU A 211 21.87 -30.95 -37.21
CA LEU A 211 21.30 -32.27 -36.90
C LEU A 211 22.18 -33.42 -37.40
N HIS A 212 22.88 -33.24 -38.51
CA HIS A 212 23.86 -34.20 -39.02
C HIS A 212 24.91 -34.58 -37.96
N LEU A 213 25.36 -33.61 -37.15
CA LEU A 213 26.36 -33.83 -36.10
C LEU A 213 25.82 -34.60 -34.87
N LEU A 214 24.50 -34.75 -34.74
CA LEU A 214 23.85 -35.36 -33.56
C LEU A 214 23.38 -36.80 -33.81
N VAL A 215 23.27 -37.18 -35.08
CA VAL A 215 22.55 -38.37 -35.53
C VAL A 215 23.52 -39.32 -36.23
N ASP A 216 23.38 -40.63 -36.02
CA ASP A 216 24.17 -41.65 -36.74
C ASP A 216 23.44 -42.19 -37.99
N ASP A 217 22.12 -42.01 -38.05
CA ASP A 217 21.24 -42.54 -39.09
C ASP A 217 20.49 -41.40 -39.80
N PRO A 218 20.70 -41.16 -41.10
CA PRO A 218 20.15 -40.01 -41.80
C PRO A 218 18.61 -39.93 -41.78
N ASP A 219 17.90 -41.05 -41.63
CA ASP A 219 16.42 -41.05 -41.54
C ASP A 219 15.93 -40.28 -40.30
N ASN A 220 16.70 -40.29 -39.21
CA ASN A 220 16.31 -39.61 -37.98
C ASN A 220 16.35 -38.08 -38.12
N ILE A 221 17.07 -37.53 -39.11
CA ILE A 221 17.05 -36.08 -39.41
C ILE A 221 15.65 -35.65 -39.85
N ALA A 222 15.01 -36.43 -40.73
CA ALA A 222 13.66 -36.14 -41.19
C ALA A 222 12.65 -36.13 -40.03
N VAL A 223 12.78 -37.11 -39.12
CA VAL A 223 11.92 -37.21 -37.92
C VAL A 223 12.14 -36.02 -36.98
N LEU A 224 13.38 -35.60 -36.76
CA LEU A 224 13.69 -34.44 -35.91
C LEU A 224 13.14 -33.14 -36.50
N LEU A 225 13.27 -32.96 -37.82
CA LEU A 225 12.71 -31.82 -38.53
C LEU A 225 11.17 -31.80 -38.48
N SER A 226 10.50 -32.95 -38.60
CA SER A 226 9.02 -33.01 -38.53
C SER A 226 8.47 -32.61 -37.16
N HIS A 227 9.24 -32.81 -36.08
CA HIS A 227 8.91 -32.37 -34.72
C HIS A 227 9.48 -30.99 -34.35
N GLN A 228 9.96 -30.22 -35.33
CA GLN A 228 10.55 -28.89 -35.13
C GLN A 228 11.79 -28.86 -34.20
N HIS A 229 12.49 -29.99 -34.05
CA HIS A 229 13.76 -30.04 -33.35
C HIS A 229 14.91 -29.67 -34.31
N LEU A 230 15.32 -28.39 -34.30
CA LEU A 230 16.26 -27.82 -35.27
C LEU A 230 17.72 -27.74 -34.80
N SER A 231 17.99 -28.06 -33.53
CA SER A 231 19.32 -27.91 -32.92
C SER A 231 19.53 -28.80 -31.69
N ALA A 232 20.79 -28.94 -31.26
CA ALA A 232 21.15 -29.59 -30.00
C ALA A 232 20.44 -28.93 -28.80
N TYR A 233 20.36 -27.59 -28.81
CA TYR A 233 19.70 -26.83 -27.76
C TYR A 233 18.20 -27.20 -27.65
N SER A 234 17.46 -27.12 -28.77
CA SER A 234 16.02 -27.46 -28.81
C SER A 234 15.71 -28.90 -28.43
N ILE A 235 16.64 -29.84 -28.67
CA ILE A 235 16.47 -31.24 -28.27
C ILE A 235 16.70 -31.38 -26.76
N SER A 236 17.76 -30.75 -26.24
CA SER A 236 18.12 -30.85 -24.82
C SER A 236 17.20 -30.07 -23.87
N GLU A 237 16.42 -29.10 -24.36
CA GLU A 237 15.37 -28.45 -23.56
C GLU A 237 14.23 -29.42 -23.19
N VAL A 238 13.98 -30.43 -24.03
CA VAL A 238 12.93 -31.43 -23.76
C VAL A 238 13.46 -32.46 -22.74
N PRO A 239 12.73 -32.73 -21.64
CA PRO A 239 13.10 -33.79 -20.71
C PRO A 239 13.27 -35.13 -21.43
N GLN A 240 14.34 -35.86 -21.10
CA GLN A 240 14.73 -37.10 -21.77
C GLN A 240 13.56 -38.09 -21.94
N GLY A 241 12.76 -38.30 -20.89
CA GLY A 241 11.60 -39.20 -20.93
C GLY A 241 10.56 -38.81 -21.99
N ASN A 242 10.24 -37.52 -22.11
CA ASN A 242 9.28 -37.01 -23.10
C ASN A 242 9.86 -37.12 -24.51
N PHE A 243 11.14 -36.78 -24.68
CA PHE A 243 11.82 -36.90 -25.96
C PHE A 243 11.82 -38.35 -26.47
N LEU A 244 12.14 -39.31 -25.60
CA LEU A 244 12.10 -40.74 -25.94
C LEU A 244 10.70 -41.19 -26.35
N GLN A 245 9.64 -40.69 -25.70
CA GLN A 245 8.26 -40.99 -26.09
C GLN A 245 7.91 -40.42 -27.47
N ILE A 246 8.26 -39.16 -27.75
CA ILE A 246 8.04 -38.51 -29.05
C ILE A 246 8.74 -39.31 -30.15
N MET A 247 10.02 -39.62 -29.97
CA MET A 247 10.82 -40.34 -30.97
C MET A 247 10.33 -41.78 -31.18
N LYS A 248 9.93 -42.48 -30.11
CA LYS A 248 9.36 -43.83 -30.20
C LYS A 248 8.02 -43.83 -30.96
N SER A 249 7.18 -42.81 -30.75
CA SER A 249 5.89 -42.68 -31.47
C SER A 249 6.08 -42.50 -32.98
N SER A 250 7.24 -41.97 -33.38
CA SER A 250 7.61 -41.73 -34.78
C SER A 250 8.49 -42.82 -35.39
N GLY A 251 8.61 -43.97 -34.72
CA GLY A 251 9.29 -45.16 -35.25
C GLY A 251 10.81 -45.19 -35.07
N VAL A 252 11.38 -44.29 -34.27
CA VAL A 252 12.82 -44.30 -33.95
C VAL A 252 13.10 -45.27 -32.80
N ASP A 253 14.16 -46.06 -32.94
CA ASP A 253 14.60 -47.00 -31.90
C ASP A 253 14.97 -46.28 -30.60
N ALA A 254 14.65 -46.91 -29.45
CA ALA A 254 14.82 -46.28 -28.15
C ALA A 254 16.30 -45.98 -27.84
N ALA A 255 17.22 -46.85 -28.24
CA ALA A 255 18.66 -46.64 -28.03
C ALA A 255 19.19 -45.53 -28.96
N ALA A 256 18.68 -45.44 -30.19
CA ALA A 256 19.02 -44.36 -31.11
C ALA A 256 18.52 -42.99 -30.59
N ALA A 257 17.29 -42.92 -30.09
CA ALA A 257 16.73 -41.71 -29.51
C ALA A 257 17.52 -41.27 -28.25
N ASP A 258 17.88 -42.20 -27.38
CA ASP A 258 18.69 -41.92 -26.19
C ASP A 258 20.09 -41.38 -26.54
N ALA A 259 20.73 -41.97 -27.55
CA ALA A 259 22.03 -41.50 -28.04
C ALA A 259 21.95 -40.08 -28.63
N ILE A 260 20.89 -39.76 -29.38
CA ILE A 260 20.66 -38.42 -29.93
C ILE A 260 20.50 -37.39 -28.80
N TRP A 261 19.64 -37.69 -27.81
CA TRP A 261 19.41 -36.78 -26.68
C TRP A 261 20.70 -36.56 -25.86
N THR A 262 21.44 -37.64 -25.59
CA THR A 262 22.70 -37.58 -24.85
C THR A 262 23.75 -36.74 -25.58
N ARG A 263 23.88 -36.91 -26.91
CA ARG A 263 24.78 -36.08 -27.73
C ARG A 263 24.35 -34.63 -27.78
N ALA A 264 23.05 -34.36 -27.90
CA ALA A 264 22.51 -33.01 -27.89
C ALA A 264 22.79 -32.30 -26.55
N ASN A 265 22.55 -32.98 -25.43
CA ASN A 265 22.84 -32.45 -24.10
C ASN A 265 24.34 -32.23 -23.90
N ALA A 266 25.19 -33.18 -24.33
CA ALA A 266 26.65 -33.02 -24.28
C ALA A 266 27.13 -31.84 -25.14
N ALA A 267 26.57 -31.64 -26.33
CA ALA A 267 26.89 -30.50 -27.19
C ALA A 267 26.48 -29.17 -26.54
N ARG A 268 25.30 -29.11 -25.90
CA ARG A 268 24.88 -27.94 -25.12
C ARG A 268 25.85 -27.64 -23.98
N LEU A 269 26.17 -28.64 -23.16
CA LEU A 269 27.06 -28.49 -22.01
C LEU A 269 28.46 -28.01 -22.44
N ARG A 270 29.03 -28.59 -23.49
CA ARG A 270 30.31 -28.13 -24.05
C ARG A 270 30.25 -26.70 -24.56
N THR A 271 29.15 -26.31 -25.18
CA THR A 271 28.98 -24.93 -25.67
C THR A 271 28.92 -23.96 -24.49
N GLN A 272 28.18 -24.29 -23.42
CA GLN A 272 28.13 -23.49 -22.21
C GLN A 272 29.50 -23.38 -21.54
N GLU A 273 30.23 -24.49 -21.41
CA GLU A 273 31.58 -24.52 -20.85
C GLU A 273 32.55 -23.65 -21.64
N VAL A 274 32.54 -23.73 -22.98
CA VAL A 274 33.38 -22.87 -23.84
C VAL A 274 33.05 -21.39 -23.67
N VAL A 275 31.77 -21.04 -23.53
CA VAL A 275 31.36 -19.64 -23.28
C VAL A 275 31.84 -19.18 -21.90
N ILE A 276 31.63 -19.98 -20.85
CA ILE A 276 32.06 -19.65 -19.47
C ILE A 276 33.57 -19.50 -19.39
N GLU A 277 34.34 -20.44 -19.94
CA GLU A 277 35.81 -20.38 -19.96
C GLU A 277 36.31 -19.22 -20.82
N GLY A 278 35.62 -18.93 -21.93
CA GLY A 278 35.92 -17.76 -22.76
C GLY A 278 35.70 -16.42 -22.05
N LEU A 279 34.66 -16.33 -21.22
CA LEU A 279 34.39 -15.16 -20.36
C LEU A 279 35.41 -15.07 -19.22
N ARG A 280 35.70 -16.19 -18.54
CA ARG A 280 36.69 -16.27 -17.45
C ARG A 280 38.09 -15.89 -17.92
N GLY A 281 38.55 -16.43 -19.05
CA GLY A 281 39.88 -16.16 -19.60
C GLY A 281 40.11 -14.70 -20.02
N LYS A 282 39.04 -13.94 -20.28
CA LYS A 282 39.11 -12.49 -20.57
C LYS A 282 39.12 -11.62 -19.31
N HIS A 283 38.53 -12.08 -18.21
CA HIS A 283 38.36 -11.28 -16.97
C HIS A 283 39.23 -11.76 -15.81
N GLU A 284 40.12 -12.74 -16.02
CA GLU A 284 41.24 -12.92 -15.10
C GLU A 284 42.06 -11.63 -15.05
N ILE A 285 41.82 -10.85 -14.00
CA ILE A 285 42.78 -9.88 -13.48
C ILE A 285 44.06 -10.68 -13.29
N ARG A 286 44.97 -10.59 -14.25
CA ARG A 286 46.34 -11.05 -14.06
C ARG A 286 46.87 -10.22 -12.91
N PHE A 287 46.92 -10.81 -11.72
CA PHE A 287 47.69 -10.29 -10.60
C PHE A 287 49.16 -10.23 -11.04
N ASN A 288 49.55 -9.13 -11.70
CA ASN A 288 50.93 -8.86 -12.09
C ASN A 288 51.84 -8.57 -10.86
N GLY A 289 51.42 -8.97 -9.66
CA GLY A 289 52.08 -8.66 -8.39
C GLY A 289 52.62 -9.87 -7.61
N ALA A 290 52.30 -11.12 -7.95
CA ALA A 290 52.83 -12.27 -7.22
C ALA A 290 53.18 -13.43 -8.17
N LEU A 291 54.48 -13.77 -8.15
CA LEU A 291 55.15 -14.83 -8.90
C LEU A 291 55.56 -14.45 -10.32
N GLN A 292 56.85 -14.13 -10.45
CA GLN A 292 57.66 -14.43 -11.63
C GLN A 292 57.60 -15.94 -11.91
N TYR A 293 56.48 -16.43 -12.44
CA TYR A 293 56.52 -17.64 -13.23
C TYR A 293 56.87 -17.19 -14.64
N LYS A 294 58.14 -17.40 -15.04
CA LYS A 294 58.48 -17.42 -16.46
C LYS A 294 57.71 -18.59 -17.08
N SER A 295 56.46 -18.38 -17.46
CA SER A 295 55.82 -19.21 -18.46
C SER A 295 56.52 -18.87 -19.79
N GLN A 296 57.64 -19.56 -20.01
CA GLN A 296 58.35 -19.54 -21.29
C GLN A 296 57.52 -20.20 -22.40
N ASP A 297 56.37 -20.77 -22.06
CA ASP A 297 55.26 -20.99 -22.95
C ASP A 297 54.23 -19.87 -22.70
N SER A 298 54.26 -18.84 -23.54
CA SER A 298 53.01 -18.24 -23.97
C SER A 298 52.16 -19.40 -24.48
N PHE A 299 51.29 -19.95 -23.63
CA PHE A 299 50.22 -20.81 -24.09
C PHE A 299 49.28 -19.87 -24.85
N ASP A 300 49.70 -19.57 -26.08
CA ASP A 300 48.90 -19.01 -27.16
C ASP A 300 47.76 -20.00 -27.27
N TRP A 301 46.65 -19.74 -26.56
CA TRP A 301 45.47 -20.57 -26.66
C TRP A 301 45.18 -20.69 -28.15
N PRO A 302 45.34 -21.87 -28.76
CA PRO A 302 45.38 -21.98 -30.20
C PRO A 302 43.94 -22.04 -30.71
N ILE A 303 43.07 -21.14 -30.25
CA ILE A 303 41.91 -20.76 -31.04
C ILE A 303 42.34 -19.59 -31.93
N LYS A 304 43.27 -19.90 -32.85
CA LYS A 304 43.22 -19.38 -34.22
C LYS A 304 42.16 -20.17 -35.02
N GLY A 305 41.07 -20.53 -34.35
CA GLY A 305 39.82 -20.91 -34.99
C GLY A 305 39.10 -19.63 -35.36
N PRO A 306 38.29 -19.62 -36.43
CA PRO A 306 37.77 -18.39 -36.99
C PRO A 306 36.53 -17.86 -36.22
N VAL A 307 36.44 -18.15 -34.92
CA VAL A 307 35.37 -17.78 -33.98
C VAL A 307 36.01 -17.07 -32.80
N ASP A 308 35.78 -15.76 -32.73
CA ASP A 308 36.23 -14.87 -31.67
C ASP A 308 34.98 -14.40 -30.91
N LEU A 309 34.96 -14.58 -29.59
CA LEU A 309 33.81 -14.21 -28.76
C LEU A 309 33.50 -12.72 -28.84
N SER A 310 34.53 -11.87 -29.00
CA SER A 310 34.36 -10.43 -29.26
C SER A 310 33.59 -10.14 -30.55
N LYS A 311 33.75 -10.99 -31.57
CA LYS A 311 33.03 -10.83 -32.84
C LYS A 311 31.60 -11.35 -32.78
N LEU A 312 31.34 -12.33 -31.92
CA LEU A 312 30.00 -12.88 -31.71
C LEU A 312 29.15 -12.00 -30.78
N PHE A 313 29.78 -11.35 -29.81
CA PHE A 313 29.14 -10.49 -28.82
C PHE A 313 29.98 -9.21 -28.66
N PRO A 314 29.82 -8.23 -29.56
CA PRO A 314 30.62 -7.01 -29.58
C PRO A 314 30.52 -6.19 -28.29
N ASP A 315 29.41 -6.31 -27.58
CA ASP A 315 29.11 -5.55 -26.37
C ASP A 315 29.83 -6.11 -25.13
N LEU A 316 30.36 -7.35 -25.18
CA LEU A 316 31.17 -7.93 -24.09
C LEU A 316 32.44 -7.14 -23.80
N ASP A 317 32.99 -6.43 -24.80
CA ASP A 317 34.23 -5.67 -24.65
C ASP A 317 33.97 -4.20 -24.22
N GLN A 318 32.70 -3.77 -24.13
CA GLN A 318 32.30 -2.39 -23.78
C GLN A 318 32.03 -2.19 -22.29
N VAL A 319 31.88 -3.26 -21.50
CA VAL A 319 31.62 -3.19 -20.05
C VAL A 319 32.95 -3.00 -19.30
N VAL A 320 33.44 -1.76 -19.28
CA VAL A 320 34.70 -1.38 -18.60
C VAL A 320 34.44 -0.98 -17.14
N ASP A 321 33.26 -0.45 -16.83
CA ASP A 321 32.79 -0.18 -15.48
C ASP A 321 31.67 -1.17 -15.13
N CYS A 322 32.03 -2.26 -14.45
CA CYS A 322 31.07 -3.29 -14.08
C CYS A 322 30.25 -2.81 -12.87
N CYS A 323 29.09 -2.23 -13.13
CA CYS A 323 28.01 -2.09 -12.14
C CYS A 323 27.61 -3.47 -11.61
N ASP A 324 27.49 -3.67 -10.28
CA ASP A 324 27.01 -4.94 -9.70
C ASP A 324 25.67 -5.40 -10.30
N CYS A 325 24.83 -4.44 -10.68
CA CYS A 325 23.52 -4.60 -11.30
C CYS A 325 23.61 -5.32 -12.66
N CYS A 326 24.72 -5.12 -13.36
CA CYS A 326 25.01 -5.61 -14.72
C CYS A 326 25.68 -7.00 -14.71
N SER A 327 25.95 -7.55 -13.52
CA SER A 327 26.54 -8.88 -13.34
C SER A 327 25.56 -10.01 -13.67
N LEU A 328 26.08 -11.14 -14.15
CA LEU A 328 25.32 -12.38 -14.34
C LEU A 328 24.75 -12.92 -13.01
N THR A 329 25.34 -12.56 -11.88
CA THR A 329 24.89 -12.97 -10.53
C THR A 329 24.13 -11.88 -9.81
N SER A 330 23.68 -10.83 -10.50
CA SER A 330 22.95 -9.72 -9.90
C SER A 330 21.50 -10.10 -9.54
N PRO A 331 20.85 -9.34 -8.65
CA PRO A 331 19.41 -9.49 -8.38
C PRO A 331 18.55 -9.34 -9.65
N ALA A 332 18.92 -8.44 -10.56
CA ALA A 332 18.22 -8.25 -11.83
C ALA A 332 18.35 -9.49 -12.73
N ALA A 333 19.54 -10.09 -12.82
CA ALA A 333 19.74 -11.33 -13.57
C ALA A 333 18.93 -12.50 -12.98
N TYR A 334 18.86 -12.59 -11.65
CA TYR A 334 18.01 -13.57 -10.97
C TYR A 334 16.53 -13.35 -11.25
N PHE A 335 16.06 -12.10 -11.25
CA PHE A 335 14.67 -11.76 -11.57
C PHE A 335 14.30 -12.20 -12.99
N VAL A 336 15.16 -11.92 -13.99
CA VAL A 336 14.92 -12.34 -15.39
C VAL A 336 14.91 -13.87 -15.52
N ASP A 337 15.85 -14.57 -14.88
CA ASP A 337 15.86 -16.04 -14.89
C ASP A 337 14.57 -16.59 -14.25
N LEU A 338 14.11 -15.99 -13.13
CA LEU A 338 12.85 -16.37 -12.50
C LEU A 338 11.65 -16.19 -13.44
N LEU A 339 11.52 -15.04 -14.11
CA LEU A 339 10.46 -14.80 -15.10
C LEU A 339 10.51 -15.81 -16.25
N TYR A 340 11.72 -16.12 -16.75
CA TYR A 340 11.93 -17.14 -17.77
C TYR A 340 11.47 -18.53 -17.31
N GLN A 341 11.83 -18.93 -16.09
CA GLN A 341 11.39 -20.21 -15.49
C GLN A 341 9.87 -20.28 -15.33
N LEU A 342 9.22 -19.16 -14.98
CA LEU A 342 7.76 -19.08 -14.87
C LEU A 342 7.08 -19.19 -16.24
N GLY A 343 7.66 -18.60 -17.29
CA GLY A 343 7.15 -18.70 -18.66
C GLY A 343 7.25 -20.12 -19.24
N LYS A 344 8.18 -20.94 -18.75
CA LYS A 344 8.30 -22.37 -19.14
C LYS A 344 7.29 -23.29 -18.45
N ARG A 345 6.57 -22.81 -17.43
CA ARG A 345 5.62 -23.61 -16.66
C ARG A 345 4.18 -23.31 -17.09
N ALA A 346 3.60 -24.23 -17.87
CA ALA A 346 2.17 -24.20 -18.19
C ALA A 346 1.33 -24.52 -16.94
N ILE A 347 0.19 -23.83 -16.81
CA ILE A 347 -0.76 -24.04 -15.70
C ILE A 347 -1.52 -25.34 -15.87
N ASP A 348 -1.90 -25.63 -17.11
CA ASP A 348 -2.56 -26.85 -17.51
C ASP A 348 -1.77 -27.49 -18.66
N GLN A 349 -1.40 -28.76 -18.50
CA GLN A 349 -0.69 -29.52 -19.53
C GLN A 349 -1.53 -29.73 -20.80
N SER A 350 -2.86 -29.55 -20.71
CA SER A 350 -3.78 -29.68 -21.84
C SER A 350 -3.96 -28.40 -22.67
N GLN A 351 -3.64 -27.22 -22.11
CA GLN A 351 -3.65 -25.93 -22.79
C GLN A 351 -2.32 -25.18 -22.53
N PRO A 352 -1.27 -25.45 -23.33
CA PRO A 352 0.07 -24.90 -23.09
C PRO A 352 0.20 -23.39 -23.36
N SER A 353 -0.89 -22.69 -23.67
CA SER A 353 -0.89 -21.25 -23.95
C SER A 353 -1.00 -20.34 -22.72
N ASP A 354 -1.36 -20.87 -21.54
CA ASP A 354 -1.49 -20.07 -20.30
C ASP A 354 -0.40 -20.51 -19.31
N THR A 355 0.60 -19.64 -19.13
CA THR A 355 1.79 -19.89 -18.30
C THR A 355 1.65 -19.23 -16.92
N LEU A 356 2.45 -19.68 -15.95
CA LEU A 356 2.48 -19.03 -14.63
C LEU A 356 2.90 -17.55 -14.73
N LEU A 357 3.74 -17.21 -15.72
CA LEU A 357 4.13 -15.83 -16.00
C LEU A 357 2.93 -14.99 -16.45
N ASP A 358 2.07 -15.53 -17.31
CA ASP A 358 0.87 -14.82 -17.78
C ASP A 358 -0.09 -14.51 -16.63
N LYS A 359 -0.23 -15.41 -15.64
CA LYS A 359 -1.00 -15.14 -14.42
C LYS A 359 -0.35 -14.11 -13.52
N LEU A 360 0.97 -14.11 -13.41
CA LEU A 360 1.69 -13.08 -12.66
C LEU A 360 1.42 -11.70 -13.28
N PHE A 361 1.63 -11.54 -14.59
CA PHE A 361 1.38 -10.29 -15.29
C PHE A 361 -0.10 -9.91 -15.37
N SER A 362 -1.03 -10.87 -15.26
CA SER A 362 -2.46 -10.54 -15.10
C SER A 362 -2.79 -9.83 -13.78
N ARG A 363 -1.93 -9.97 -12.77
CA ARG A 363 -2.08 -9.36 -11.44
C ARG A 363 -1.14 -8.17 -11.23
N ARG A 364 0.07 -8.26 -11.79
CA ARG A 364 1.18 -7.31 -11.63
C ARG A 364 1.87 -7.13 -12.98
N PRO A 365 1.21 -6.44 -13.94
CA PRO A 365 1.82 -6.15 -15.24
C PRO A 365 3.03 -5.21 -15.13
N ASP A 366 3.10 -4.41 -14.07
CA ASP A 366 4.21 -3.50 -13.77
C ASP A 366 5.56 -4.21 -13.72
N LEU A 367 5.58 -5.46 -13.23
CA LEU A 367 6.78 -6.29 -13.19
C LEU A 367 7.34 -6.63 -14.58
N GLY A 368 6.53 -6.55 -15.64
CA GLY A 368 6.96 -6.75 -17.02
C GLY A 368 7.63 -5.52 -17.62
N ASP A 369 7.24 -4.33 -17.18
CA ASP A 369 7.73 -3.03 -17.66
C ASP A 369 8.78 -2.40 -16.72
N LEU A 370 9.11 -3.06 -15.61
CA LEU A 370 10.12 -2.64 -14.64
C LEU A 370 11.51 -2.55 -15.30
N GLN A 371 12.15 -1.39 -15.20
CA GLN A 371 13.49 -1.19 -15.73
C GLN A 371 14.52 -1.91 -14.85
N LEU A 372 15.41 -2.66 -15.48
CA LEU A 372 16.50 -3.37 -14.81
C LEU A 372 17.72 -2.44 -14.63
N SER A 373 17.49 -1.31 -13.97
CA SER A 373 18.50 -0.27 -13.71
C SER A 373 19.26 -0.52 -12.40
N CYS A 374 20.34 0.24 -12.20
CA CYS A 374 21.07 0.18 -10.93
C CYS A 374 20.27 0.80 -9.79
N ALA A 375 19.58 1.91 -10.04
CA ALA A 375 18.73 2.56 -9.04
C ALA A 375 17.67 1.58 -8.50
N ASN A 376 16.90 0.93 -9.38
CA ASN A 376 15.89 -0.07 -9.00
C ASN A 376 16.45 -1.32 -8.29
N THR A 377 17.75 -1.59 -8.42
CA THR A 377 18.40 -2.75 -7.79
C THR A 377 18.95 -2.42 -6.40
N LYS A 378 19.44 -1.20 -6.18
CA LYS A 378 20.23 -0.82 -4.99
C LYS A 378 19.51 0.13 -4.03
N VAL A 379 18.63 1.01 -4.51
CA VAL A 379 17.98 2.02 -3.68
C VAL A 379 17.01 1.35 -2.69
N LEU A 380 17.15 1.71 -1.41
CA LEU A 380 16.30 1.20 -0.34
C LEU A 380 14.99 2.00 -0.26
N ILE A 381 13.86 1.32 -0.47
CA ILE A 381 12.52 1.91 -0.45
C ILE A 381 11.66 1.22 0.63
N PRO A 382 10.82 1.96 1.37
CA PRO A 382 9.86 1.36 2.29
C PRO A 382 8.86 0.47 1.56
N TYR A 383 8.69 -0.76 2.05
CA TYR A 383 7.75 -1.71 1.42
C TYR A 383 6.31 -1.17 1.33
N ILE A 384 5.88 -0.36 2.31
CA ILE A 384 4.53 0.22 2.31
C ILE A 384 4.32 1.22 1.17
N ASP A 385 5.37 1.93 0.76
CA ASP A 385 5.29 2.91 -0.33
C ASP A 385 5.06 2.21 -1.66
N LEU A 386 5.79 1.13 -1.94
CA LEU A 386 5.57 0.27 -3.11
C LEU A 386 4.15 -0.32 -3.16
N VAL A 387 3.58 -0.65 -1.99
CA VAL A 387 2.19 -1.14 -1.92
C VAL A 387 1.21 -0.02 -2.26
N ASN A 388 1.41 1.18 -1.70
CA ASN A 388 0.55 2.33 -1.99
C ASN A 388 0.64 2.74 -3.45
N GLU A 389 1.85 2.83 -4.03
CA GLU A 389 2.08 3.14 -5.44
C GLU A 389 1.37 2.15 -6.39
N ALA A 390 1.46 0.85 -6.09
CA ALA A 390 0.77 -0.19 -6.85
C ALA A 390 -0.76 -0.05 -6.74
N LEU A 391 -1.28 0.24 -5.55
CA LEU A 391 -2.72 0.44 -5.33
C LEU A 391 -3.23 1.74 -5.97
N GLU A 392 -2.45 2.81 -5.91
CA GLU A 392 -2.76 4.10 -6.54
C GLU A 392 -2.88 3.93 -8.05
N SER A 393 -1.97 3.17 -8.69
CA SER A 393 -2.02 2.87 -10.12
C SER A 393 -3.32 2.15 -10.53
N VAL A 394 -3.75 1.18 -9.70
CA VAL A 394 -5.00 0.44 -9.91
C VAL A 394 -6.21 1.38 -9.80
N VAL A 395 -6.23 2.26 -8.80
CA VAL A 395 -7.34 3.21 -8.61
C VAL A 395 -7.37 4.27 -9.70
N ALA A 396 -6.22 4.83 -10.09
CA ALA A 396 -6.08 5.86 -11.12
C ALA A 396 -6.70 5.43 -12.46
N LYS A 397 -6.48 4.18 -12.85
CA LYS A 397 -6.98 3.62 -14.12
C LYS A 397 -8.37 3.01 -14.02
N ALA A 398 -8.92 2.89 -12.80
CA ALA A 398 -10.18 2.19 -12.51
C ALA A 398 -10.24 0.76 -13.07
N GLU A 399 -9.08 0.14 -13.32
CA GLU A 399 -8.93 -1.20 -13.87
C GLU A 399 -8.09 -2.06 -12.93
N PRO A 400 -8.61 -3.20 -12.42
CA PRO A 400 -7.94 -4.03 -11.40
C PRO A 400 -6.66 -4.74 -11.91
N LYS A 401 -6.26 -4.49 -13.15
CA LYS A 401 -5.19 -5.22 -13.84
C LYS A 401 -4.11 -4.31 -14.41
N VAL A 402 -4.13 -3.01 -14.12
CA VAL A 402 -3.12 -2.09 -14.67
C VAL A 402 -2.40 -1.41 -13.51
N THR A 403 -1.17 -1.83 -13.30
CA THR A 403 -0.19 -1.20 -12.41
C THR A 403 0.91 -0.65 -13.30
N ASP A 404 1.32 0.59 -13.09
CA ASP A 404 2.50 1.13 -13.76
C ASP A 404 3.71 0.94 -12.86
N PRO A 405 4.88 0.60 -13.41
CA PRO A 405 6.10 0.61 -12.62
C PRO A 405 6.53 2.06 -12.37
N TYR A 406 6.87 2.37 -11.13
CA TYR A 406 7.69 3.53 -10.83
C TYR A 406 9.15 3.08 -10.92
N ASN A 407 9.91 3.74 -11.79
CA ASN A 407 11.34 3.48 -11.95
C ASN A 407 12.09 4.65 -11.33
N GLU A 408 13.07 4.35 -10.49
CA GLU A 408 13.98 5.36 -9.96
C GLU A 408 14.89 5.87 -11.07
N ASP A 409 15.09 7.19 -11.12
CA ASP A 409 15.95 7.84 -12.10
C ASP A 409 17.43 7.46 -11.85
N ASP A 410 18.17 7.10 -12.90
CA ASP A 410 19.60 6.78 -12.86
C ASP A 410 20.50 8.05 -12.81
N ASP A 411 19.93 9.24 -12.63
CA ASP A 411 20.58 10.54 -12.86
C ASP A 411 21.43 11.08 -11.69
N ASP A 412 21.52 10.37 -10.58
CA ASP A 412 22.45 10.71 -9.50
C ASP A 412 23.52 9.62 -9.37
N ASP A 413 24.77 10.03 -9.21
CA ASP A 413 25.82 9.20 -8.63
C ASP A 413 25.31 8.76 -7.25
N VAL A 414 24.54 7.66 -7.21
CA VAL A 414 24.08 7.05 -5.96
C VAL A 414 25.33 6.46 -5.32
N ASP A 415 26.04 7.31 -4.58
CA ASP A 415 27.04 6.91 -3.62
C ASP A 415 26.46 5.72 -2.83
N ASP A 416 27.25 4.67 -2.63
CA ASP A 416 26.88 3.43 -1.90
C ASP A 416 26.39 3.67 -0.44
N ASP A 417 26.20 4.92 -0.02
CA ASP A 417 25.59 5.27 1.25
C ASP A 417 24.08 4.97 1.19
N GLU A 418 23.66 4.04 2.06
CA GLU A 418 22.29 3.60 2.37
C GLU A 418 21.35 4.77 2.76
N THR A 419 21.16 5.72 1.86
CA THR A 419 20.34 6.90 2.09
C THR A 419 18.90 6.50 1.86
N TYR A 420 18.19 6.30 2.97
CA TYR A 420 16.75 6.09 2.96
C TYR A 420 16.05 7.26 2.28
N ILE A 421 15.46 7.03 1.11
CA ILE A 421 14.67 8.02 0.39
C ILE A 421 13.21 7.93 0.87
N PRO A 422 12.60 9.01 1.38
CA PRO A 422 11.17 9.01 1.67
C PRO A 422 10.36 8.89 0.37
N GLY A 423 9.20 8.22 0.42
CA GLY A 423 8.36 8.00 -0.76
C GLY A 423 8.10 9.27 -1.58
N GLN A 424 8.50 9.24 -2.86
CA GLN A 424 8.45 10.41 -3.76
C GLN A 424 7.28 10.36 -4.75
N ASN A 425 6.65 9.20 -4.94
CA ASN A 425 5.75 8.93 -6.06
C ASN A 425 4.25 8.94 -5.71
N THR A 426 3.83 9.75 -4.73
CA THR A 426 2.42 9.83 -4.34
C THR A 426 1.57 10.50 -5.42
N ASN A 427 0.56 9.80 -5.94
CA ASN A 427 -0.37 10.33 -6.94
C ASN A 427 -1.54 11.09 -6.28
N HIS A 428 -1.36 12.41 -6.07
CA HIS A 428 -2.38 13.26 -5.46
C HIS A 428 -3.72 13.33 -6.22
N ASP A 429 -3.73 13.09 -7.54
CA ASP A 429 -4.97 13.08 -8.33
C ASP A 429 -5.87 11.90 -7.97
N VAL A 430 -5.29 10.76 -7.58
CA VAL A 430 -6.04 9.61 -7.07
C VAL A 430 -6.80 10.00 -5.80
N TYR A 431 -6.11 10.63 -4.86
CA TYR A 431 -6.70 11.03 -3.59
C TYR A 431 -7.81 12.05 -3.76
N LYS A 432 -7.60 13.06 -4.61
CA LYS A 432 -8.56 14.14 -4.84
C LYS A 432 -9.79 13.69 -5.63
N ASN A 433 -9.59 12.96 -6.73
CA ASN A 433 -10.67 12.70 -7.69
C ASN A 433 -11.42 11.38 -7.42
N TYR A 434 -10.76 10.40 -6.79
CA TYR A 434 -11.34 9.06 -6.58
C TYR A 434 -11.56 8.73 -5.12
N ILE A 435 -10.60 9.02 -4.22
CA ILE A 435 -10.68 8.64 -2.80
C ILE A 435 -11.54 9.61 -1.99
N GLN A 436 -11.32 10.92 -2.13
CA GLN A 436 -12.04 11.93 -1.34
C GLN A 436 -13.57 11.89 -1.51
N PRO A 437 -14.15 11.64 -2.71
CA PRO A 437 -15.61 11.55 -2.87
C PRO A 437 -16.24 10.31 -2.25
N LEU A 438 -15.46 9.29 -1.86
CA LEU A 438 -15.98 8.07 -1.27
C LEU A 438 -16.43 8.31 0.16
N VAL A 439 -17.56 7.68 0.51
CA VAL A 439 -18.15 7.73 1.85
C VAL A 439 -18.16 6.37 2.55
N PHE A 440 -17.83 5.29 1.84
CA PHE A 440 -17.80 3.92 2.35
C PHE A 440 -16.46 3.26 1.98
N PRO A 441 -15.87 2.41 2.84
CA PRO A 441 -16.31 1.95 4.18
C PRO A 441 -16.37 3.01 5.28
N LEU A 442 -17.32 2.84 6.22
CA LEU A 442 -17.60 3.75 7.33
C LEU A 442 -16.40 3.99 8.26
N THR A 443 -15.50 3.01 8.36
CA THR A 443 -14.34 3.05 9.26
C THR A 443 -13.26 4.02 8.81
N THR A 444 -13.23 4.35 7.52
CA THR A 444 -12.10 5.05 6.90
C THR A 444 -12.55 6.33 6.22
N PHE A 445 -13.64 6.26 5.45
CA PHE A 445 -14.12 7.38 4.66
C PHE A 445 -15.12 8.23 5.45
N PRO A 446 -15.32 9.52 5.10
CA PRO A 446 -14.52 10.32 4.17
C PRO A 446 -13.06 10.50 4.62
N TYR A 447 -12.14 10.46 3.65
CA TYR A 447 -10.71 10.65 3.87
C TYR A 447 -10.18 11.79 3.00
N ASN A 448 -9.39 12.67 3.60
CA ASN A 448 -8.76 13.80 2.92
C ASN A 448 -7.27 13.81 3.24
N GLU A 449 -6.46 13.37 2.28
CA GLU A 449 -5.00 13.26 2.41
C GLU A 449 -4.37 14.60 2.78
N ALA A 450 -4.75 15.70 2.14
CA ALA A 450 -4.19 17.02 2.44
C ALA A 450 -4.43 17.45 3.90
N ILE A 451 -5.64 17.20 4.45
CA ILE A 451 -5.92 17.51 5.86
C ILE A 451 -5.10 16.61 6.79
N ASP A 452 -4.96 15.33 6.46
CA ASP A 452 -4.20 14.38 7.27
C ASP A 452 -2.70 14.72 7.28
N SER A 453 -2.14 15.05 6.12
CA SER A 453 -0.77 15.55 5.95
C SER A 453 -0.56 16.84 6.75
N ILE A 454 -1.50 17.79 6.70
CA ILE A 454 -1.44 19.02 7.52
C ILE A 454 -1.46 18.68 9.02
N ARG A 455 -2.35 17.78 9.46
CA ARG A 455 -2.43 17.36 10.86
C ARG A 455 -1.13 16.72 11.33
N THR A 456 -0.58 15.81 10.54
CA THR A 456 0.68 15.10 10.82
C THR A 456 1.85 16.06 10.91
N CYS A 457 1.97 16.99 9.97
CA CYS A 457 3.00 18.04 10.02
C CYS A 457 2.90 18.89 11.30
N PHE A 458 1.71 19.34 11.69
CA PHE A 458 1.56 20.14 12.92
C PHE A 458 1.82 19.33 14.18
N GLN A 459 1.42 18.06 14.22
CA GLN A 459 1.75 17.17 15.34
C GLN A 459 3.27 17.01 15.49
N GLY A 460 4.01 16.86 14.39
CA GLY A 460 5.48 16.82 14.40
C GLY A 460 6.12 18.11 14.91
N LEU A 461 5.48 19.27 14.67
CA LEU A 461 5.90 20.58 15.20
C LEU A 461 5.45 20.85 16.64
N GLY A 462 4.72 19.92 17.28
CA GLY A 462 4.22 20.08 18.65
C GLY A 462 3.02 21.01 18.79
N SER A 463 2.31 21.30 17.69
CA SER A 463 1.06 22.08 17.69
C SER A 463 -0.07 21.26 17.03
N SER A 464 -1.23 21.89 16.80
CA SER A 464 -2.35 21.25 16.13
C SER A 464 -3.04 22.21 15.16
N ARG A 465 -3.62 21.65 14.10
CA ARG A 465 -4.46 22.43 13.18
C ARG A 465 -5.63 23.13 13.91
N ASN A 466 -6.18 22.52 14.95
CA ASN A 466 -7.22 23.13 15.77
C ASN A 466 -6.74 24.41 16.49
N GLU A 467 -5.53 24.39 17.06
CA GLU A 467 -4.93 25.54 17.73
C GLU A 467 -4.78 26.71 16.75
N LEU A 468 -4.32 26.44 15.53
CA LEU A 468 -4.24 27.46 14.48
C LEU A 468 -5.61 28.02 14.09
N LEU A 469 -6.60 27.16 13.87
CA LEU A 469 -7.97 27.58 13.57
C LEU A 469 -8.55 28.45 14.70
N THR A 470 -8.16 28.18 15.95
CA THR A 470 -8.64 28.92 17.12
C THR A 470 -7.93 30.26 17.30
N ILE A 471 -6.60 30.31 17.12
CA ILE A 471 -5.78 31.51 17.31
C ILE A 471 -5.93 32.48 16.13
N PHE A 472 -5.80 31.99 14.91
CA PHE A 472 -5.81 32.82 13.69
C PHE A 472 -7.20 32.97 13.07
N ARG A 473 -8.27 32.71 13.84
CA ARG A 473 -9.64 32.91 13.37
C ARG A 473 -9.87 34.35 12.94
N ALA A 474 -10.43 34.52 11.75
CA ALA A 474 -10.76 35.82 11.18
C ALA A 474 -12.19 35.84 10.61
N PRO A 475 -13.25 35.81 11.45
CA PRO A 475 -14.64 35.78 10.99
C PRO A 475 -15.00 36.93 10.04
N HIS A 476 -14.39 38.11 10.24
CA HIS A 476 -14.57 39.27 9.37
C HIS A 476 -14.15 39.03 7.91
N ARG A 477 -13.24 38.06 7.62
CA ARG A 477 -12.85 37.71 6.24
C ARG A 477 -13.90 36.86 5.52
N LEU A 478 -14.79 36.21 6.27
CA LEU A 478 -15.91 35.45 5.71
C LEU A 478 -17.07 36.37 5.32
N VAL A 479 -17.10 37.62 5.82
CA VAL A 479 -18.17 38.57 5.52
C VAL A 479 -18.03 39.08 4.07
N PRO A 480 -19.04 38.88 3.20
CA PRO A 480 -19.00 39.41 1.83
C PRO A 480 -18.84 40.93 1.83
N LYS A 481 -18.00 41.46 0.93
CA LYS A 481 -17.72 42.91 0.83
C LYS A 481 -18.98 43.78 0.64
N VAL A 482 -20.03 43.21 0.06
CA VAL A 482 -21.32 43.87 -0.22
C VAL A 482 -22.13 44.14 1.05
N SER A 483 -21.80 43.47 2.17
CA SER A 483 -22.57 43.54 3.42
C SER A 483 -21.70 43.85 4.65
N ALA A 484 -20.52 44.42 4.42
CA ALA A 484 -19.60 44.85 5.48
C ALA A 484 -20.26 45.93 6.37
N GLY A 485 -20.69 45.53 7.56
CA GLY A 485 -21.31 46.44 8.55
C GLY A 485 -22.60 45.92 9.20
N ASN A 486 -23.19 44.81 8.74
CA ASN A 486 -24.34 44.21 9.40
C ASN A 486 -23.87 43.27 10.55
N PRO A 487 -24.22 43.55 11.83
CA PRO A 487 -23.81 42.71 12.96
C PRO A 487 -24.32 41.26 12.86
N ASP A 488 -25.47 41.02 12.20
CA ASP A 488 -26.06 39.70 12.06
C ASP A 488 -25.23 38.77 11.15
N ILE A 489 -24.42 39.33 10.24
CA ILE A 489 -23.58 38.53 9.34
C ILE A 489 -22.26 38.15 10.03
N LEU A 490 -21.78 39.01 10.92
CA LEU A 490 -20.60 38.70 11.72
C LEU A 490 -20.87 37.56 12.69
N SER A 491 -22.04 37.53 13.33
CA SER A 491 -22.44 36.42 14.21
C SER A 491 -22.57 35.11 13.44
N ILE A 492 -23.13 35.12 12.22
CA ILE A 492 -23.17 33.94 11.35
C ILE A 492 -21.75 33.48 11.00
N ALA A 493 -20.83 34.39 10.66
CA ALA A 493 -19.44 34.07 10.37
C ALA A 493 -18.70 33.50 11.60
N GLU A 494 -19.02 33.96 12.81
CA GLU A 494 -18.51 33.39 14.06
C GLU A 494 -19.00 31.96 14.27
N VAL A 495 -20.27 31.67 13.98
CA VAL A 495 -20.81 30.29 14.04
C VAL A 495 -20.07 29.37 13.08
N ILE A 496 -19.74 29.81 11.86
CA ILE A 496 -18.96 29.02 10.89
C ILE A 496 -17.57 28.68 11.46
N ALA A 497 -16.91 29.67 12.06
CA ALA A 497 -15.59 29.49 12.66
C ALA A 497 -15.65 28.54 13.88
N ASP A 498 -16.67 28.68 14.73
CA ASP A 498 -16.89 27.82 15.90
C ASP A 498 -17.15 26.37 15.45
N ARG A 499 -18.03 26.13 14.46
CA ARG A 499 -18.28 24.80 13.87
C ARG A 499 -16.99 24.14 13.36
N ALA A 500 -16.19 24.88 12.59
CA ALA A 500 -14.93 24.36 12.05
C ALA A 500 -13.92 24.03 13.16
N ALA A 501 -13.84 24.86 14.20
CA ALA A 501 -12.94 24.61 15.33
C ALA A 501 -13.41 23.42 16.18
N SER A 502 -14.71 23.29 16.48
CA SER A 502 -15.27 22.14 17.22
C SER A 502 -15.09 20.83 16.45
N ALA A 503 -15.42 20.82 15.15
CA ALA A 503 -15.23 19.65 14.29
C ALA A 503 -13.76 19.21 14.25
N GLU A 504 -12.83 20.14 14.04
CA GLU A 504 -11.40 19.83 14.00
C GLU A 504 -10.89 19.26 15.34
N TYR A 505 -11.37 19.78 16.48
CA TYR A 505 -10.98 19.26 17.80
C TYR A 505 -11.48 17.82 18.05
N LEU A 506 -12.59 17.45 17.44
CA LEU A 506 -13.12 16.07 17.45
C LEU A 506 -12.48 15.18 16.37
N GLY A 507 -11.60 15.71 15.52
CA GLY A 507 -10.96 14.97 14.43
C GLY A 507 -11.83 14.85 13.17
N LEU A 508 -12.96 15.53 13.12
CA LEU A 508 -13.91 15.51 12.00
C LEU A 508 -13.44 16.41 10.87
N THR A 509 -13.44 15.90 9.64
CA THR A 509 -13.30 16.71 8.42
C THR A 509 -14.63 17.39 8.07
N ALA A 510 -14.62 18.29 7.07
CA ALA A 510 -15.86 18.90 6.58
C ALA A 510 -16.83 17.84 6.01
N ASP A 511 -16.29 16.84 5.31
CA ASP A 511 -17.07 15.75 4.73
C ASP A 511 -17.62 14.81 5.82
N ASP A 512 -16.84 14.53 6.88
CA ASP A 512 -17.34 13.82 8.06
C ASP A 512 -18.50 14.58 8.72
N TYR A 513 -18.37 15.90 8.87
CA TYR A 513 -19.39 16.74 9.48
C TYR A 513 -20.68 16.72 8.66
N ILE A 514 -20.60 16.78 7.33
CA ILE A 514 -21.76 16.66 6.44
C ILE A 514 -22.39 15.26 6.54
N ALA A 515 -21.59 14.19 6.62
CA ALA A 515 -22.10 12.82 6.72
C ALA A 515 -22.81 12.53 8.05
N ILE A 516 -22.41 13.20 9.14
CA ILE A 516 -22.97 12.99 10.49
C ILE A 516 -24.17 13.92 10.76
N VAL A 517 -24.09 15.18 10.36
CA VAL A 517 -25.05 16.23 10.74
C VAL A 517 -26.01 16.62 9.61
N HIS A 518 -25.68 16.26 8.36
CA HIS A 518 -26.36 16.71 7.13
C HIS A 518 -26.42 18.24 6.96
N GLU A 519 -25.48 18.94 7.59
CA GLU A 519 -25.19 20.35 7.38
C GLU A 519 -23.68 20.53 7.13
N SER A 520 -23.30 21.62 6.47
CA SER A 520 -21.88 22.01 6.35
C SER A 520 -21.49 23.03 7.43
N PHE A 521 -20.21 23.39 7.48
CA PHE A 521 -19.75 24.52 8.31
C PHE A 521 -20.42 25.83 7.89
N GLN A 522 -20.64 26.01 6.58
CA GLN A 522 -21.36 27.16 6.04
C GLN A 522 -22.85 26.95 6.24
N THR A 523 -23.45 27.76 7.12
CA THR A 523 -24.87 27.66 7.41
C THR A 523 -25.71 27.97 6.17
N LYS A 524 -26.93 27.43 6.14
CA LYS A 524 -27.90 27.74 5.07
C LYS A 524 -28.12 29.25 4.92
N GLU A 525 -28.27 29.96 6.04
CA GLU A 525 -28.44 31.41 6.09
C GLU A 525 -27.28 32.16 5.41
N TYR A 526 -26.04 31.70 5.64
CA TYR A 526 -24.86 32.25 5.00
C TYR A 526 -24.84 32.03 3.47
N LEU A 527 -25.22 30.83 3.01
CA LEU A 527 -25.26 30.52 1.59
C LEU A 527 -26.39 31.26 0.85
N ASP A 528 -27.55 31.40 1.48
CA ASP A 528 -28.66 32.18 0.94
C ASP A 528 -28.28 33.67 0.78
N LEU A 529 -27.53 34.20 1.75
CA LEU A 529 -26.99 35.56 1.72
C LEU A 529 -26.01 35.77 0.55
N ILE A 530 -25.06 34.84 0.34
CA ILE A 530 -24.06 34.95 -0.74
C ILE A 530 -24.71 34.86 -2.12
N LYS A 531 -25.70 33.99 -2.29
CA LYS A 531 -26.38 33.79 -3.59
C LYS A 531 -27.30 34.94 -3.99
N GLY A 532 -27.56 35.89 -3.09
CA GLY A 532 -28.42 37.06 -3.37
C GLY A 532 -29.89 36.72 -3.57
N SER A 533 -30.30 35.50 -3.19
CA SER A 533 -31.66 34.98 -3.35
C SER A 533 -32.57 35.53 -2.25
N LYS A 534 -33.61 36.30 -2.62
CA LYS A 534 -34.71 36.68 -1.70
C LYS A 534 -35.62 35.50 -1.31
N SER A 535 -35.39 34.32 -1.89
CA SER A 535 -36.14 33.10 -1.60
C SER A 535 -35.35 32.24 -0.62
N ASN A 536 -35.95 32.02 0.55
CA ASN A 536 -35.56 30.99 1.51
C ASN A 536 -35.38 29.66 0.73
N SER A 537 -34.15 29.19 0.54
CA SER A 537 -33.92 27.93 -0.17
C SER A 537 -34.60 26.79 0.60
N SER A 538 -35.04 25.71 -0.04
CA SER A 538 -35.55 24.56 0.73
C SER A 538 -34.38 23.85 1.42
N VAL A 539 -34.66 23.12 2.51
CA VAL A 539 -33.62 22.35 3.22
C VAL A 539 -33.02 21.28 2.29
N GLU A 540 -33.84 20.70 1.44
CA GLU A 540 -33.44 19.71 0.43
C GLU A 540 -32.49 20.32 -0.59
N SER A 541 -32.81 21.51 -1.12
CA SER A 541 -31.92 22.20 -2.06
C SER A 541 -30.57 22.58 -1.45
N TYR A 542 -30.53 22.86 -0.15
CA TYR A 542 -29.29 23.09 0.59
C TYR A 542 -28.50 21.78 0.75
N ARG A 543 -29.17 20.68 1.11
CA ARG A 543 -28.54 19.35 1.25
C ARG A 543 -27.96 18.84 -0.07
N ASP A 544 -28.65 19.08 -1.18
CA ASP A 544 -28.17 18.75 -2.53
C ASP A 544 -26.91 19.57 -2.88
N LEU A 545 -26.86 20.85 -2.48
CA LEU A 545 -25.74 21.74 -2.76
C LEU A 545 -24.47 21.34 -2.00
N ILE A 546 -24.60 20.93 -0.74
CA ILE A 546 -23.47 20.50 0.08
C ILE A 546 -23.08 19.02 -0.20
N GLY A 547 -23.84 18.31 -1.03
CA GLY A 547 -23.52 16.96 -1.46
C GLY A 547 -23.86 15.87 -0.44
N VAL A 548 -24.91 16.06 0.38
CA VAL A 548 -25.41 15.00 1.27
C VAL A 548 -25.76 13.76 0.46
N LYS A 549 -25.24 12.60 0.88
CA LYS A 549 -25.53 11.30 0.25
C LYS A 549 -26.77 10.66 0.85
N THR A 550 -27.34 9.71 0.11
CA THR A 550 -28.45 8.89 0.60
C THR A 550 -27.96 7.90 1.67
N PRO A 551 -28.85 7.43 2.58
CA PRO A 551 -28.48 6.43 3.59
C PRO A 551 -27.87 5.17 2.97
N GLY A 552 -28.40 4.69 1.85
CA GLY A 552 -27.86 3.56 1.09
C GLY A 552 -26.41 3.78 0.68
N GLU A 553 -26.07 4.94 0.12
CA GLU A 553 -24.70 5.28 -0.31
C GLU A 553 -23.72 5.29 0.87
N TYR A 554 -24.11 5.83 2.04
CA TYR A 554 -23.27 5.80 3.23
C TYR A 554 -22.93 4.37 3.68
N TRP A 555 -23.84 3.42 3.46
CA TRP A 555 -23.63 2.00 3.73
C TRP A 555 -23.01 1.21 2.56
N GLY A 556 -22.66 1.88 1.45
CA GLY A 556 -22.09 1.26 0.26
C GLY A 556 -23.09 0.47 -0.58
N TYR A 557 -24.37 0.86 -0.55
CA TYR A 557 -25.44 0.39 -1.42
C TYR A 557 -25.77 1.43 -2.50
N PRO A 558 -26.19 1.01 -3.70
CA PRO A 558 -26.55 1.94 -4.77
C PRO A 558 -27.88 2.69 -4.52
N ASN A 559 -28.76 2.16 -3.66
CA ASN A 559 -29.99 2.84 -3.24
C ASN A 559 -30.52 2.27 -1.91
N ASP A 560 -31.43 3.01 -1.28
CA ASP A 560 -32.05 2.63 0.00
C ASP A 560 -32.91 1.37 -0.10
N GLN A 561 -33.50 1.07 -1.27
CA GLN A 561 -34.36 -0.11 -1.43
C GLN A 561 -33.58 -1.42 -1.28
N ILE A 562 -32.37 -1.49 -1.86
CA ILE A 562 -31.49 -2.65 -1.72
C ILE A 562 -30.94 -2.73 -0.29
N MET A 563 -30.59 -1.59 0.31
CA MET A 563 -30.14 -1.55 1.70
C MET A 563 -31.20 -2.11 2.67
N LEU A 564 -32.49 -1.80 2.46
CA LEU A 564 -33.58 -2.24 3.33
C LEU A 564 -34.11 -3.65 3.01
N SER A 565 -33.58 -4.31 1.97
CA SER A 565 -34.00 -5.66 1.58
C SER A 565 -33.71 -6.71 2.66
N GLU A 566 -34.65 -7.63 2.89
CA GLU A 566 -34.43 -8.77 3.80
C GLU A 566 -33.52 -9.85 3.22
N ALA A 567 -33.36 -9.88 1.89
CA ALA A 567 -32.59 -10.91 1.19
C ALA A 567 -31.09 -10.59 1.10
N GLU A 568 -30.74 -9.32 0.87
CA GLU A 568 -29.36 -8.88 0.58
C GLU A 568 -28.97 -7.58 1.31
N GLY A 569 -29.90 -6.99 2.07
CA GLY A 569 -29.72 -5.69 2.71
C GLY A 569 -29.08 -5.75 4.10
N LEU A 570 -29.03 -4.58 4.73
CA LEU A 570 -28.39 -4.33 6.02
C LEU A 570 -29.05 -5.09 7.19
N THR A 571 -30.26 -5.61 6.99
CA THR A 571 -30.94 -6.48 7.96
C THR A 571 -30.14 -7.75 8.25
N LEU A 572 -29.30 -8.23 7.32
CA LEU A 572 -28.44 -9.39 7.50
C LEU A 572 -27.26 -9.08 8.43
N LEU A 573 -27.32 -9.56 9.69
CA LEU A 573 -26.33 -9.17 10.70
C LEU A 573 -24.90 -9.58 10.33
N SER A 574 -24.64 -10.89 10.19
CA SER A 574 -23.28 -11.41 9.95
C SER A 574 -22.79 -11.22 8.51
N GLY A 575 -23.69 -11.24 7.53
CA GLY A 575 -23.34 -11.13 6.12
C GLY A 575 -23.17 -9.71 5.61
N GLN A 576 -23.88 -8.73 6.17
CA GLN A 576 -23.90 -7.35 5.67
C GLN A 576 -23.58 -6.33 6.76
N PHE A 577 -24.32 -6.30 7.87
CA PHE A 577 -24.15 -5.26 8.89
C PHE A 577 -22.76 -5.26 9.55
N LEU A 578 -22.34 -6.37 10.17
CA LEU A 578 -21.04 -6.46 10.85
C LEU A 578 -19.84 -6.06 9.95
N PRO A 579 -19.68 -6.62 8.74
CA PRO A 579 -18.55 -6.24 7.89
C PRO A 579 -18.63 -4.80 7.36
N ARG A 580 -19.83 -4.25 7.11
CA ARG A 580 -19.99 -2.87 6.60
C ARG A 580 -19.86 -1.82 7.70
N ALA A 581 -20.36 -2.12 8.90
CA ALA A 581 -20.24 -1.27 10.08
C ALA A 581 -18.82 -1.30 10.67
N GLY A 582 -18.06 -2.37 10.39
CA GLY A 582 -16.75 -2.58 10.99
C GLY A 582 -16.84 -2.76 12.51
N VAL A 583 -17.87 -3.46 12.99
CA VAL A 583 -18.10 -3.73 14.41
C VAL A 583 -18.16 -5.23 14.69
N SER A 584 -17.77 -5.62 15.89
CA SER A 584 -17.93 -6.97 16.41
C SER A 584 -19.37 -7.24 16.86
N PHE A 585 -19.69 -8.51 17.09
CA PHE A 585 -20.99 -8.90 17.61
C PHE A 585 -21.24 -8.33 19.01
N ASP A 586 -20.23 -8.34 19.89
CA ASP A 586 -20.34 -7.80 21.25
C ASP A 586 -20.54 -6.28 21.25
N GLU A 587 -19.82 -5.56 20.39
CA GLU A 587 -20.05 -4.12 20.17
C GLU A 587 -21.46 -3.84 19.65
N THR A 588 -22.00 -4.71 18.79
CA THR A 588 -23.38 -4.59 18.33
C THR A 588 -24.37 -4.80 19.47
N LEU A 589 -24.15 -5.77 20.36
CA LEU A 589 -25.02 -5.95 21.52
C LEU A 589 -25.01 -4.72 22.43
N ASN A 590 -23.84 -4.12 22.63
CA ASN A 590 -23.73 -2.86 23.37
C ASN A 590 -24.43 -1.71 22.64
N LEU A 591 -24.36 -1.66 21.30
CA LEU A 591 -25.06 -0.68 20.48
C LEU A 591 -26.59 -0.75 20.65
N LEU A 592 -27.15 -1.95 20.78
CA LEU A 592 -28.60 -2.13 21.02
C LEU A 592 -29.04 -1.61 22.40
N ASN A 593 -28.13 -1.63 23.38
CA ASN A 593 -28.39 -1.17 24.74
C ASN A 593 -28.11 0.33 24.93
N THR A 594 -27.75 1.06 23.86
CA THR A 594 -27.51 2.50 23.95
C THR A 594 -28.79 3.29 24.21
N GLY A 595 -28.70 4.31 25.05
CA GLY A 595 -29.77 5.28 25.30
C GLY A 595 -30.07 6.16 24.08
N TYR A 596 -29.13 6.29 23.14
CA TYR A 596 -29.32 7.02 21.90
C TYR A 596 -30.45 6.42 21.06
N PHE A 597 -30.42 5.11 20.84
CA PHE A 597 -31.48 4.39 20.13
C PHE A 597 -32.66 4.01 21.02
N ASN A 598 -32.54 4.10 22.36
CA ASN A 598 -33.63 3.92 23.32
C ASN A 598 -34.46 2.64 23.06
N GLY A 599 -33.79 1.51 22.80
CA GLY A 599 -34.44 0.22 22.52
C GLY A 599 -35.15 0.12 21.16
N GLN A 600 -34.92 1.03 20.22
CA GLN A 600 -35.51 0.99 18.87
C GLN A 600 -34.89 -0.07 17.94
N LEU A 601 -33.82 -0.72 18.36
CA LEU A 601 -33.12 -1.74 17.58
C LEU A 601 -33.18 -3.07 18.33
N ALA A 602 -33.44 -4.15 17.59
CA ALA A 602 -33.47 -5.50 18.15
C ALA A 602 -32.86 -6.51 17.18
N ILE A 603 -32.30 -7.58 17.73
CA ILE A 603 -31.88 -8.75 16.95
C ILE A 603 -32.96 -9.82 17.05
N THR A 604 -33.44 -10.29 15.90
CA THR A 604 -34.39 -11.39 15.81
C THR A 604 -33.77 -12.60 15.12
N SER A 605 -34.21 -13.80 15.50
CA SER A 605 -33.92 -15.03 14.77
C SER A 605 -34.93 -15.18 13.63
N GLY A 606 -34.48 -15.18 12.38
CA GLY A 606 -35.33 -15.46 11.21
C GLY A 606 -36.14 -14.28 10.64
N SER A 607 -36.80 -14.56 9.49
CA SER A 607 -37.84 -13.71 8.89
C SER A 607 -39.13 -13.78 9.72
N GLU A 608 -40.04 -12.82 9.58
CA GLU A 608 -41.31 -12.75 10.33
C GLU A 608 -41.96 -14.13 10.56
N GLY A 609 -42.15 -14.52 11.83
CA GLY A 609 -42.93 -15.70 12.21
C GLY A 609 -42.17 -17.02 12.43
N LYS A 610 -40.82 -17.04 12.42
CA LYS A 610 -40.03 -18.20 12.88
C LYS A 610 -39.38 -17.92 14.24
N GLU A 611 -40.02 -18.35 15.32
CA GLU A 611 -39.56 -18.10 16.70
C GLU A 611 -38.41 -19.03 17.16
N GLU A 612 -38.04 -20.04 16.38
CA GLU A 612 -36.98 -20.97 16.77
C GLU A 612 -35.59 -20.51 16.29
N PHE A 613 -34.69 -20.29 17.26
CA PHE A 613 -33.27 -20.03 17.00
C PHE A 613 -32.54 -21.34 16.68
N SER A 614 -32.05 -21.46 15.45
CA SER A 614 -31.34 -22.65 14.97
C SER A 614 -29.91 -22.81 15.49
N GLY A 615 -29.40 -21.85 16.28
CA GLY A 615 -28.01 -21.80 16.73
C GLY A 615 -27.05 -21.11 15.75
N LYS A 616 -27.51 -20.67 14.56
CA LYS A 616 -26.66 -20.06 13.54
C LYS A 616 -26.76 -18.53 13.55
N VAL A 617 -25.63 -17.86 13.77
CA VAL A 617 -25.50 -16.38 13.69
C VAL A 617 -25.82 -15.85 12.28
N ALA A 618 -25.72 -16.69 11.24
CA ALA A 618 -26.13 -16.38 9.87
C ALA A 618 -27.64 -16.06 9.72
N GLU A 619 -28.47 -16.53 10.65
CA GLU A 619 -29.93 -16.37 10.62
C GLU A 619 -30.40 -15.17 11.45
N MET A 620 -29.48 -14.50 12.16
CA MET A 620 -29.78 -13.30 12.93
C MET A 620 -30.04 -12.10 12.01
N ARG A 621 -31.05 -11.32 12.35
CA ARG A 621 -31.46 -10.12 11.62
C ARG A 621 -31.52 -8.91 12.54
N LEU A 622 -30.98 -7.79 12.09
CA LEU A 622 -31.16 -6.50 12.74
C LEU A 622 -32.51 -5.92 12.28
N ARG A 623 -33.38 -5.58 13.24
CA ARG A 623 -34.72 -5.07 13.02
C ARG A 623 -34.99 -3.83 13.87
N SER A 624 -35.99 -3.08 13.44
CA SER A 624 -36.55 -1.99 14.24
C SER A 624 -37.53 -2.56 15.27
N TYR A 625 -37.47 -2.07 16.51
CA TYR A 625 -38.39 -2.44 17.57
C TYR A 625 -39.18 -1.21 18.02
N LEU A 626 -40.51 -1.26 17.85
CA LEU A 626 -41.39 -0.20 18.31
C LEU A 626 -41.95 -0.60 19.68
N ILE A 627 -41.46 0.07 20.73
CA ILE A 627 -41.85 -0.15 22.13
C ILE A 627 -43.38 -0.04 22.29
N ASP A 628 -44.01 0.94 21.64
CA ASP A 628 -45.47 1.19 21.74
C ASP A 628 -46.33 0.12 21.05
N ALA A 629 -45.79 -0.59 20.06
CA ALA A 629 -46.51 -1.59 19.28
C ALA A 629 -46.20 -3.03 19.70
N GLY A 630 -45.16 -3.24 20.51
CA GLY A 630 -44.68 -4.57 20.91
C GLY A 630 -44.30 -5.47 19.73
N LYS A 631 -43.99 -4.90 18.57
CA LYS A 631 -43.72 -5.62 17.31
C LYS A 631 -42.42 -5.13 16.68
N SER A 632 -41.63 -6.08 16.17
CA SER A 632 -40.45 -5.80 15.35
C SER A 632 -40.85 -5.57 13.89
N SER A 633 -40.40 -4.48 13.27
CA SER A 633 -40.55 -4.20 11.84
C SER A 633 -39.20 -4.22 11.12
N GLY A 634 -39.22 -4.13 9.78
CA GLY A 634 -38.02 -3.85 9.00
C GLY A 634 -37.35 -2.53 9.44
N LEU A 635 -36.05 -2.42 9.21
CA LEU A 635 -35.29 -1.18 9.43
C LEU A 635 -35.82 -0.06 8.53
N THR A 636 -35.76 1.18 9.01
CA THR A 636 -36.07 2.36 8.19
C THR A 636 -34.80 3.03 7.68
N ALA A 637 -34.89 3.77 6.57
CA ALA A 637 -33.75 4.52 6.03
C ALA A 637 -33.19 5.54 7.05
N THR A 638 -34.07 6.16 7.85
CA THR A 638 -33.67 7.10 8.91
C THR A 638 -32.88 6.42 10.02
N GLN A 639 -33.27 5.22 10.45
CA GLN A 639 -32.53 4.46 11.46
C GLN A 639 -31.15 4.03 10.94
N CYS A 640 -31.06 3.62 9.68
CA CYS A 640 -29.76 3.32 9.06
C CYS A 640 -28.86 4.56 8.99
N ASP A 641 -29.44 5.73 8.74
CA ASP A 641 -28.72 7.00 8.70
C ASP A 641 -28.23 7.44 10.10
N ASP A 642 -29.08 7.33 11.12
CA ASP A 642 -28.70 7.57 12.51
C ASP A 642 -27.60 6.61 12.98
N LEU A 643 -27.68 5.34 12.57
CA LEU A 643 -26.67 4.32 12.85
C LEU A 643 -25.31 4.66 12.23
N GLN A 644 -25.26 5.03 10.95
CA GLN A 644 -23.99 5.38 10.31
C GLN A 644 -23.39 6.65 10.93
N ALA A 645 -24.20 7.66 11.20
CA ALA A 645 -23.75 8.92 11.81
C ALA A 645 -23.15 8.68 13.20
N PHE A 646 -23.83 7.88 14.04
CA PHE A 646 -23.34 7.53 15.38
C PHE A 646 -22.05 6.71 15.33
N LEU A 647 -21.96 5.71 14.44
CA LEU A 647 -20.76 4.88 14.30
C LEU A 647 -19.55 5.68 13.78
N ARG A 648 -19.74 6.57 12.81
CA ARG A 648 -18.68 7.47 12.33
C ARG A 648 -18.18 8.37 13.45
N LEU A 649 -19.10 9.01 14.17
CA LEU A 649 -18.76 9.88 15.29
C LEU A 649 -17.98 9.10 16.35
N TRP A 650 -18.42 7.90 16.70
CA TRP A 650 -17.73 7.04 17.67
C TRP A 650 -16.30 6.72 17.27
N ARG A 651 -16.08 6.31 16.01
CA ARG A 651 -14.74 5.99 15.50
C ARG A 651 -13.82 7.21 15.47
N LYS A 652 -14.33 8.39 15.10
CA LYS A 652 -13.53 9.63 15.02
C LYS A 652 -13.21 10.22 16.40
N VAL A 653 -14.16 10.20 17.32
CA VAL A 653 -13.98 10.74 18.68
C VAL A 653 -13.07 9.85 19.52
N GLY A 654 -13.13 8.52 19.32
CA GLY A 654 -12.24 7.55 19.97
C GLY A 654 -12.59 7.27 21.44
N TRP A 655 -13.81 7.58 21.87
CA TRP A 655 -14.30 7.28 23.23
C TRP A 655 -14.86 5.86 23.34
N PRO A 656 -14.97 5.30 24.57
CA PRO A 656 -15.82 4.14 24.80
C PRO A 656 -17.24 4.39 24.29
N LEU A 657 -17.88 3.35 23.73
CA LEU A 657 -19.23 3.45 23.16
C LEU A 657 -20.24 4.00 24.19
N GLU A 658 -20.11 3.55 25.43
CA GLU A 658 -20.96 3.92 26.56
C GLU A 658 -20.82 5.40 26.94
N ASP A 659 -19.58 5.92 26.94
CA ASP A 659 -19.31 7.32 27.26
C ASP A 659 -19.84 8.25 26.15
N LEU A 660 -19.71 7.85 24.89
CA LEU A 660 -20.29 8.62 23.77
C LEU A 660 -21.81 8.60 23.84
N ASP A 661 -22.41 7.44 24.07
CA ASP A 661 -23.86 7.29 24.20
C ASP A 661 -24.42 8.21 25.30
N ALA A 662 -23.84 8.13 26.50
CA ALA A 662 -24.23 8.98 27.62
C ALA A 662 -24.07 10.48 27.30
N ALA A 663 -22.99 10.85 26.62
CA ALA A 663 -22.75 12.24 26.23
C ALA A 663 -23.76 12.76 25.20
N VAL A 664 -24.06 11.97 24.17
CA VAL A 664 -25.03 12.34 23.12
C VAL A 664 -26.43 12.39 23.71
N VAL A 665 -26.83 11.43 24.54
CA VAL A 665 -28.15 11.43 25.21
C VAL A 665 -28.31 12.66 26.10
N MET A 666 -27.28 13.00 26.88
CA MET A 666 -27.27 14.18 27.75
C MET A 666 -27.42 15.47 26.93
N LEU A 667 -26.62 15.63 25.87
CA LEU A 667 -26.65 16.84 25.04
C LEU A 667 -27.93 16.94 24.21
N ARG A 668 -28.47 15.83 23.72
CA ARG A 668 -29.73 15.80 22.96
C ARG A 668 -30.89 16.30 23.81
N GLY A 669 -30.99 15.85 25.05
CA GLY A 669 -32.14 16.11 25.91
C GLY A 669 -33.44 15.59 25.25
N ASN A 670 -34.45 16.46 25.16
CA ASN A 670 -35.77 16.12 24.59
C ASN A 670 -35.88 16.31 23.06
N ARG A 671 -34.75 16.59 22.37
CA ARG A 671 -34.73 16.71 20.91
C ARG A 671 -34.97 15.35 20.23
N PRO A 672 -35.48 15.34 18.98
CA PRO A 672 -35.61 14.11 18.20
C PRO A 672 -34.26 13.39 18.05
N VAL A 673 -34.32 12.08 17.76
CA VAL A 673 -33.13 11.29 17.44
C VAL A 673 -32.47 11.88 16.18
N GLY A 674 -31.15 12.07 16.25
CA GLY A 674 -30.35 12.76 15.26
C GLY A 674 -29.17 13.50 15.92
N ILE A 675 -28.07 13.65 15.19
CA ILE A 675 -26.88 14.39 15.65
C ILE A 675 -26.89 15.77 14.99
N ASP A 676 -27.01 16.81 15.80
CA ASP A 676 -27.09 18.19 15.34
C ASP A 676 -25.78 18.97 15.63
N PRO A 677 -25.61 20.18 15.06
CA PRO A 677 -24.43 21.01 15.30
C PRO A 677 -24.15 21.29 16.79
N GLU A 678 -25.20 21.46 17.59
CA GLU A 678 -25.06 21.78 19.02
C GLU A 678 -24.53 20.60 19.82
N ILE A 679 -24.90 19.37 19.44
CA ILE A 679 -24.31 18.15 20.01
C ILE A 679 -22.82 18.09 19.68
N ILE A 680 -22.42 18.37 18.44
CA ILE A 680 -21.00 18.37 18.04
C ILE A 680 -20.20 19.41 18.83
N ASP A 681 -20.72 20.63 18.97
CA ASP A 681 -20.10 21.67 19.79
C ASP A 681 -20.01 21.25 21.27
N GLY A 682 -21.09 20.70 21.83
CA GLY A 682 -21.11 20.19 23.20
C GLY A 682 -20.07 19.11 23.45
N LEU A 683 -19.93 18.14 22.54
CA LEU A 683 -18.93 17.07 22.62
C LEU A 683 -17.51 17.62 22.56
N ALA A 684 -17.25 18.59 21.68
CA ALA A 684 -15.94 19.25 21.61
C ALA A 684 -15.59 19.93 22.93
N GLU A 685 -16.54 20.63 23.54
CA GLU A 685 -16.34 21.29 24.83
C GLU A 685 -16.12 20.30 25.98
N ILE A 686 -16.86 19.19 26.02
CA ILE A 686 -16.65 18.11 27.00
C ILE A 686 -15.23 17.54 26.86
N LYS A 687 -14.78 17.30 25.62
CA LYS A 687 -13.41 16.81 25.33
C LYS A 687 -12.35 17.82 25.77
N ARG A 688 -12.59 19.13 25.64
CA ARG A 688 -11.69 20.19 26.15
C ARG A 688 -11.63 20.18 27.67
N ILE A 689 -12.77 20.09 28.35
CA ILE A 689 -12.83 20.04 29.82
C ILE A 689 -12.14 18.79 30.34
N SER A 690 -12.33 17.63 29.72
CA SER A 690 -11.62 16.40 30.07
C SER A 690 -10.10 16.57 29.93
N ALA A 691 -9.63 17.16 28.84
CA ALA A 691 -8.19 17.44 28.65
C ALA A 691 -7.64 18.43 29.69
N MET A 692 -8.39 19.47 30.03
CA MET A 692 -7.99 20.48 31.03
C MET A 692 -7.94 19.93 32.46
N THR A 693 -8.94 19.11 32.84
CA THR A 693 -9.10 18.57 34.19
C THR A 693 -8.40 17.24 34.41
N LYS A 694 -8.00 16.57 33.32
CA LYS A 694 -7.44 15.21 33.31
C LYS A 694 -8.39 14.13 33.87
N LEU A 695 -9.67 14.43 33.98
CA LEU A 695 -10.70 13.47 34.37
C LEU A 695 -11.26 12.74 33.13
N PRO A 696 -11.62 11.45 33.23
CA PRO A 696 -12.22 10.73 32.12
C PRO A 696 -13.61 11.29 31.82
N VAL A 697 -14.01 11.22 30.54
CA VAL A 697 -15.23 11.87 30.04
C VAL A 697 -16.46 11.41 30.82
N GLY A 698 -16.65 10.10 31.00
CA GLY A 698 -17.77 9.55 31.76
C GLY A 698 -17.94 10.18 33.15
N ASP A 699 -16.84 10.44 33.88
CA ASP A 699 -16.90 11.04 35.22
C ASP A 699 -17.34 12.51 35.22
N ILE A 700 -17.21 13.20 34.08
CA ILE A 700 -17.54 14.63 33.93
C ILE A 700 -18.98 14.80 33.41
N LEU A 701 -19.54 13.84 32.68
CA LEU A 701 -20.91 13.94 32.12
C LEU A 701 -22.00 14.30 33.16
N PRO A 702 -21.98 13.78 34.41
CA PRO A 702 -22.96 14.16 35.43
C PRO A 702 -22.90 15.64 35.84
N LEU A 703 -21.89 16.40 35.40
CA LEU A 703 -21.87 17.85 35.57
C LEU A 703 -23.05 18.52 34.87
N TRP A 704 -23.52 17.98 33.74
CA TRP A 704 -24.59 18.59 32.95
C TRP A 704 -25.86 17.74 32.90
N GLY A 705 -25.78 16.44 33.20
CA GLY A 705 -26.91 15.52 33.22
C GLY A 705 -27.06 14.74 34.52
N ASP A 706 -28.03 13.84 34.54
CA ASP A 706 -28.10 12.79 35.56
C ASP A 706 -27.02 11.72 35.28
N MET A 707 -26.62 10.98 36.31
CA MET A 707 -25.66 9.89 36.18
C MET A 707 -26.21 8.81 35.25
N ASP A 708 -25.38 8.37 34.30
CA ASP A 708 -25.73 7.26 33.42
C ASP A 708 -25.95 5.97 34.22
N THR A 709 -26.96 5.21 33.80
CA THR A 709 -27.40 3.94 34.39
C THR A 709 -27.56 2.83 33.35
N ASN A 710 -27.32 3.08 32.07
CA ASN A 710 -27.72 2.17 30.99
C ASN A 710 -26.80 0.95 30.83
N SER A 711 -25.56 1.03 31.33
CA SER A 711 -24.55 -0.02 31.16
C SER A 711 -23.96 -0.51 32.51
N THR A 712 -23.32 -1.68 32.48
CA THR A 712 -22.59 -2.25 33.65
C THR A 712 -21.28 -1.49 33.97
N SER A 713 -20.84 -0.65 33.05
CA SER A 713 -19.68 0.25 33.16
C SER A 713 -20.08 1.70 33.45
N SER A 714 -21.39 2.00 33.47
CA SER A 714 -21.94 3.32 33.76
C SER A 714 -21.41 3.89 35.07
N VAL A 715 -21.40 5.23 35.18
CA VAL A 715 -20.89 5.92 36.37
C VAL A 715 -21.65 5.50 37.62
N TYR A 716 -22.97 5.35 37.52
CA TYR A 716 -23.79 4.85 38.62
C TYR A 716 -23.39 3.43 39.02
N ALA A 717 -23.26 2.51 38.06
CA ALA A 717 -22.85 1.14 38.33
C ALA A 717 -21.44 1.07 38.97
N ARG A 718 -20.51 1.91 38.53
CA ARG A 718 -19.15 1.96 39.07
C ARG A 718 -19.09 2.46 40.51
N ILE A 719 -19.93 3.45 40.86
CA ILE A 719 -19.91 4.08 42.18
C ILE A 719 -20.76 3.31 43.20
N PHE A 720 -21.97 2.87 42.81
CA PHE A 720 -22.91 2.23 43.73
C PHE A 720 -22.94 0.70 43.56
N LEU A 721 -22.96 0.17 42.34
CA LEU A 721 -23.11 -1.28 42.14
C LEU A 721 -21.80 -2.07 42.26
N ARG A 722 -20.61 -1.46 42.19
CA ARG A 722 -19.33 -2.18 42.39
C ARG A 722 -18.81 -2.14 43.81
N GLN A 723 -19.25 -1.16 44.61
CA GLN A 723 -18.80 -1.02 45.98
C GLN A 723 -19.60 -1.93 46.91
N ARG A 724 -18.90 -2.73 47.71
CA ARG A 724 -19.53 -3.68 48.63
C ARG A 724 -20.51 -3.01 49.60
N VAL A 725 -20.16 -1.82 50.09
CA VAL A 725 -20.95 -1.05 51.05
C VAL A 725 -22.31 -0.63 50.50
N ALA A 726 -22.40 -0.34 49.20
CA ALA A 726 -23.67 0.04 48.57
C ALA A 726 -24.53 -1.17 48.15
N ARG A 727 -23.94 -2.36 48.02
CA ARG A 727 -24.67 -3.63 47.81
C ARG A 727 -25.31 -4.20 49.08
N GLU A 728 -25.02 -3.63 50.25
CA GLU A 728 -25.67 -4.02 51.50
C GLU A 728 -27.10 -3.48 51.61
N ASP A 729 -27.51 -2.63 50.67
CA ASP A 729 -28.80 -1.97 50.64
C ASP A 729 -29.46 -2.14 49.26
N ASP A 730 -30.55 -2.91 49.25
CA ASP A 730 -31.29 -3.29 48.04
C ASP A 730 -31.84 -2.07 47.27
N ILE A 731 -31.91 -0.89 47.90
CA ILE A 731 -32.47 0.30 47.26
C ILE A 731 -31.65 0.83 46.09
N PHE A 732 -30.34 0.56 46.07
CA PHE A 732 -29.46 1.00 44.98
C PHE A 732 -29.45 0.03 43.78
N GLU A 733 -30.06 -1.16 43.93
CA GLU A 733 -30.26 -2.14 42.86
C GLU A 733 -31.44 -1.73 41.94
N PRO A 734 -31.47 -2.20 40.68
CA PRO A 734 -32.56 -1.86 39.77
C PRO A 734 -33.89 -2.48 40.22
N ASP A 735 -34.99 -1.76 40.00
CA ASP A 735 -36.32 -2.30 40.24
C ASP A 735 -36.71 -3.38 39.20
N LYS A 736 -37.92 -3.93 39.32
CA LYS A 736 -38.42 -4.97 38.40
C LYS A 736 -38.56 -4.49 36.94
N GLU A 737 -38.55 -3.17 36.71
CA GLU A 737 -38.57 -2.52 35.40
C GLU A 737 -37.18 -2.09 34.92
N GLY A 738 -36.12 -2.38 35.71
CA GLY A 738 -34.74 -1.98 35.39
C GLY A 738 -34.42 -0.52 35.71
N LYS A 739 -35.28 0.20 36.43
CA LYS A 739 -35.07 1.61 36.80
C LYS A 739 -34.36 1.73 38.14
N TYR A 740 -33.45 2.70 38.23
CA TYR A 740 -32.72 3.01 39.46
C TYR A 740 -33.33 4.22 40.15
N LEU A 741 -33.61 4.09 41.45
CA LEU A 741 -34.12 5.18 42.30
C LEU A 741 -35.30 5.96 41.67
N PRO A 742 -36.43 5.30 41.32
CA PRO A 742 -37.53 5.89 40.54
C PRO A 742 -38.35 6.99 41.26
N GLY A 743 -37.87 7.51 42.41
CA GLY A 743 -38.53 8.61 43.12
C GLY A 743 -39.50 8.20 44.24
N GLY A 744 -39.20 7.10 44.94
CA GLY A 744 -39.98 6.59 46.09
C GLY A 744 -39.76 7.33 47.43
N SER A 745 -40.45 6.86 48.48
CA SER A 745 -40.45 7.39 49.86
C SER A 745 -39.09 7.40 50.59
N ALA A 746 -38.01 6.98 49.93
CA ALA A 746 -36.69 6.84 50.53
C ALA A 746 -36.00 8.18 50.69
N LYS A 747 -35.28 8.32 51.80
CA LYS A 747 -34.68 9.59 52.20
C LYS A 747 -33.17 9.55 52.19
N ILE A 748 -32.56 10.68 51.82
CA ILE A 748 -31.09 10.84 51.87
C ILE A 748 -30.61 10.67 53.31
N SER A 749 -31.39 11.15 54.29
CA SER A 749 -31.13 10.98 55.72
C SER A 749 -31.03 9.51 56.18
N GLU A 750 -31.81 8.60 55.61
CA GLU A 750 -31.83 7.17 55.97
C GLU A 750 -30.61 6.42 55.41
N HIS A 751 -30.11 6.82 54.24
CA HIS A 751 -29.00 6.16 53.52
C HIS A 751 -27.67 6.94 53.53
N ARG A 752 -27.54 7.92 54.43
CA ARG A 752 -26.43 8.89 54.50
C ARG A 752 -25.04 8.25 54.56
N GLN A 753 -24.88 7.18 55.36
CA GLN A 753 -23.58 6.51 55.53
C GLN A 753 -23.08 5.89 54.23
N ILE A 754 -23.97 5.26 53.46
CA ILE A 754 -23.65 4.63 52.18
C ILE A 754 -23.22 5.72 51.19
N ILE A 755 -24.03 6.76 51.02
CA ILE A 755 -23.75 7.89 50.10
C ILE A 755 -22.39 8.55 50.41
N ARG A 756 -22.08 8.76 51.70
CA ARG A 756 -20.78 9.32 52.12
C ARG A 756 -19.62 8.41 51.79
N SER A 757 -19.77 7.10 52.04
CA SER A 757 -18.72 6.13 51.79
C SER A 757 -18.44 5.98 50.29
N THR A 758 -19.49 5.98 49.44
CA THR A 758 -19.36 5.78 48.01
C THR A 758 -18.79 7.01 47.30
N LEU A 759 -19.25 8.20 47.67
CA LEU A 759 -18.80 9.48 47.12
C LEU A 759 -17.56 10.06 47.83
N ARG A 760 -17.07 9.40 48.90
CA ARG A 760 -15.91 9.80 49.70
C ARG A 760 -16.04 11.19 50.34
N LEU A 761 -17.21 11.49 50.91
CA LEU A 761 -17.53 12.78 51.53
C LEU A 761 -17.58 12.70 53.07
N SER A 762 -17.10 13.74 53.73
CA SER A 762 -17.32 13.98 55.16
C SER A 762 -18.76 14.45 55.45
N ASP A 763 -19.18 14.41 56.72
CA ASP A 763 -20.53 14.90 57.10
C ASP A 763 -20.69 16.38 56.79
N ALA A 764 -19.67 17.19 57.08
CA ALA A 764 -19.69 18.63 56.86
C ALA A 764 -19.80 18.97 55.37
N GLU A 765 -19.12 18.22 54.51
CA GLU A 765 -19.17 18.40 53.05
C GLU A 765 -20.54 18.03 52.50
N LEU A 766 -21.11 16.89 52.90
CA LEU A 766 -22.44 16.49 52.47
C LEU A 766 -23.52 17.50 52.90
N ASP A 767 -23.44 17.99 54.13
CA ASP A 767 -24.38 19.01 54.63
C ASP A 767 -24.25 20.33 53.86
N ALA A 768 -23.03 20.75 53.50
CA ALA A 768 -22.81 21.96 52.70
C ALA A 768 -23.43 21.86 51.30
N ILE A 769 -23.28 20.71 50.64
CA ILE A 769 -23.88 20.45 49.32
C ILE A 769 -25.40 20.39 49.39
N LEU A 770 -25.96 19.72 50.40
CA LEU A 770 -27.41 19.65 50.57
C LEU A 770 -28.02 21.03 50.87
N ARG A 771 -27.31 21.89 51.62
CA ARG A 771 -27.72 23.28 51.86
C ARG A 771 -27.76 24.12 50.58
N SER A 772 -26.82 23.93 49.65
CA SER A 772 -26.80 24.71 48.40
C SER A 772 -27.97 24.41 47.46
N ALA A 773 -28.65 23.26 47.63
CA ALA A 773 -29.79 22.85 46.83
C ALA A 773 -31.06 22.53 47.64
N ALA A 774 -31.13 23.03 48.88
CA ALA A 774 -32.23 22.77 49.79
C ALA A 774 -33.60 23.19 49.21
N SER A 775 -33.63 24.17 48.29
CA SER A 775 -34.86 24.68 47.68
C SER A 775 -35.50 23.74 46.64
N TRP A 776 -34.77 22.76 46.08
CA TRP A 776 -35.30 21.93 44.98
C TRP A 776 -34.96 20.43 45.06
N ILE A 777 -33.99 20.00 45.87
CA ILE A 777 -33.69 18.57 46.06
C ILE A 777 -34.47 17.98 47.25
N GLY A 778 -34.68 18.75 48.32
CA GLY A 778 -35.29 18.23 49.55
C GLY A 778 -34.48 17.08 50.17
N ASP A 779 -35.16 16.14 50.84
CA ASP A 779 -34.56 14.94 51.46
C ASP A 779 -34.91 13.65 50.69
N SER A 780 -35.39 13.73 49.45
CA SER A 780 -35.77 12.56 48.66
C SER A 780 -34.58 11.93 47.95
N LEU A 781 -34.42 10.61 48.07
CA LEU A 781 -33.36 9.85 47.41
C LEU A 781 -33.78 9.49 45.98
N THR A 782 -33.26 10.26 45.02
CA THR A 782 -33.50 10.10 43.57
C THR A 782 -32.19 10.11 42.79
N ILE A 783 -32.18 9.58 41.56
CA ILE A 783 -31.00 9.65 40.68
C ILE A 783 -30.53 11.11 40.50
N ARG A 784 -31.47 12.05 40.36
CA ARG A 784 -31.20 13.48 40.26
C ARG A 784 -30.53 14.06 41.50
N SER A 785 -30.98 13.65 42.70
CA SER A 785 -30.39 14.10 43.97
C SER A 785 -28.94 13.62 44.13
N ILE A 786 -28.66 12.36 43.79
CA ILE A 786 -27.31 11.78 43.87
C ILE A 786 -26.40 12.39 42.81
N SER A 787 -26.91 12.56 41.59
CA SER A 787 -26.17 13.18 40.49
C SER A 787 -25.75 14.60 40.84
N TYR A 788 -26.59 15.36 41.55
CA TYR A 788 -26.22 16.68 42.05
C TYR A 788 -25.12 16.64 43.11
N ILE A 789 -25.20 15.74 44.09
CA ILE A 789 -24.17 15.61 45.12
C ILE A 789 -22.82 15.28 44.47
N TYR A 790 -22.83 14.33 43.54
CA TYR A 790 -21.65 13.96 42.77
C TYR A 790 -21.12 15.13 41.93
N ARG A 791 -22.01 15.86 41.22
CA ARG A 791 -21.66 17.02 40.39
C ARG A 791 -20.92 18.10 41.18
N VAL A 792 -21.45 18.49 42.34
CA VAL A 792 -20.81 19.51 43.18
C VAL A 792 -19.48 19.02 43.73
N SER A 793 -19.42 17.76 44.17
CA SER A 793 -18.18 17.13 44.63
C SER A 793 -17.09 17.16 43.56
N VAL A 794 -17.40 16.71 42.33
CA VAL A 794 -16.44 16.68 41.22
C VAL A 794 -16.02 18.09 40.82
N PHE A 795 -16.95 19.04 40.76
CA PHE A 795 -16.62 20.43 40.45
C PHE A 795 -15.67 21.04 41.48
N CYS A 796 -15.91 20.82 42.77
CA CYS A 796 -15.02 21.27 43.84
C CYS A 796 -13.65 20.59 43.75
N GLN A 797 -13.62 19.28 43.44
CA GLN A 797 -12.38 18.55 43.22
C GLN A 797 -11.56 19.12 42.05
N VAL A 798 -12.22 19.46 40.93
CA VAL A 798 -11.58 20.08 39.75
C VAL A 798 -10.98 21.44 40.07
N LEU A 799 -11.65 22.23 40.91
CA LEU A 799 -11.15 23.52 41.37
C LEU A 799 -10.11 23.41 42.50
N GLU A 800 -9.88 22.20 43.03
CA GLU A 800 -9.05 21.92 44.21
C GLU A 800 -9.55 22.64 45.48
N VAL A 801 -10.87 22.63 45.69
CA VAL A 801 -11.57 23.32 46.80
C VAL A 801 -12.35 22.31 47.64
N SER A 802 -12.46 22.54 48.94
CA SER A 802 -13.35 21.71 49.78
C SER A 802 -14.82 21.99 49.45
N PRO A 803 -15.68 20.95 49.32
CA PRO A 803 -17.12 21.15 49.13
C PRO A 803 -17.81 22.00 50.21
N VAL A 804 -17.21 22.13 51.39
CA VAL A 804 -17.70 23.05 52.45
C VAL A 804 -17.70 24.51 51.97
N GLN A 805 -16.73 24.89 51.14
CA GLN A 805 -16.59 26.23 50.56
C GLN A 805 -17.41 26.41 49.27
N TYR A 806 -18.16 25.40 48.81
CA TYR A 806 -18.91 25.48 47.56
C TYR A 806 -19.93 26.62 47.54
N ILE A 807 -20.63 26.85 48.66
CA ILE A 807 -21.56 27.97 48.79
C ILE A 807 -20.83 29.30 48.52
N TRP A 808 -19.56 29.39 48.90
CA TRP A 808 -18.74 30.59 48.79
C TRP A 808 -18.28 30.77 47.34
N VAL A 809 -17.83 29.70 46.69
CA VAL A 809 -17.54 29.68 45.25
C VAL A 809 -18.77 30.07 44.43
N SER A 810 -19.96 29.60 44.81
CA SER A 810 -21.21 29.96 44.15
C SER A 810 -21.60 31.43 44.34
N SER A 811 -21.17 32.07 45.43
CA SER A 811 -21.42 33.49 45.70
C SER A 811 -20.51 34.43 44.90
N LEU A 812 -19.37 33.94 44.39
CA LEU A 812 -18.48 34.71 43.51
C LEU A 812 -19.07 34.88 42.10
N LEU A 813 -20.12 34.15 41.77
CA LEU A 813 -20.76 34.18 40.46
C LEU A 813 -21.98 35.10 40.48
N PRO A 814 -22.36 35.68 39.32
CA PRO A 814 -23.54 36.53 39.25
C PRO A 814 -24.80 35.83 39.79
N LEU A 815 -25.65 36.58 40.51
CA LEU A 815 -26.90 36.06 41.05
C LEU A 815 -27.73 35.35 39.96
N GLY A 816 -28.06 34.08 40.19
CA GLY A 816 -28.82 33.25 39.25
C GLY A 816 -28.01 32.61 38.12
N PHE A 817 -26.69 32.78 38.10
CA PHE A 817 -25.82 32.15 37.11
C PHE A 817 -25.64 30.65 37.39
N ASN A 818 -25.96 29.81 36.40
CA ASN A 818 -25.79 28.36 36.51
C ASN A 818 -24.53 27.90 35.74
N ILE A 819 -23.47 27.56 36.48
CA ILE A 819 -22.20 27.06 35.93
C ILE A 819 -22.41 25.82 35.06
N PHE A 820 -23.40 24.99 35.42
CA PHE A 820 -23.68 23.69 34.82
C PHE A 820 -24.74 23.77 33.71
N GLN A 821 -25.05 24.96 33.19
CA GLN A 821 -26.04 25.11 32.13
C GLN A 821 -25.59 24.46 30.82
N THR A 822 -24.36 24.73 30.40
CA THR A 822 -23.76 24.11 29.20
C THR A 822 -22.27 23.85 29.42
N PRO A 823 -21.67 22.88 28.70
CA PRO A 823 -20.23 22.65 28.76
C PRO A 823 -19.40 23.89 28.45
N ARG A 824 -19.82 24.71 27.47
CA ARG A 824 -19.14 25.96 27.09
C ARG A 824 -19.06 26.94 28.27
N VAL A 825 -20.15 27.10 29.02
CA VAL A 825 -20.19 27.97 30.21
C VAL A 825 -19.27 27.44 31.30
N THR A 826 -19.32 26.14 31.58
CA THR A 826 -18.45 25.51 32.58
C THR A 826 -16.97 25.68 32.23
N ARG A 827 -16.58 25.46 30.96
CA ARG A 827 -15.19 25.68 30.52
C ARG A 827 -14.74 27.12 30.76
N SER A 828 -15.53 28.10 30.36
CA SER A 828 -15.21 29.52 30.53
C SER A 828 -14.91 29.86 31.99
N VAL A 829 -15.74 29.35 32.91
CA VAL A 829 -15.54 29.52 34.36
C VAL A 829 -14.24 28.85 34.81
N LEU A 830 -14.00 27.60 34.40
CA LEU A 830 -12.76 26.88 34.76
C LEU A 830 -11.50 27.59 34.24
N GLU A 831 -11.53 28.15 33.03
CA GLU A 831 -10.41 28.92 32.47
C GLU A 831 -10.12 30.18 33.30
N GLN A 832 -11.17 30.91 33.71
CA GLN A 832 -11.03 32.09 34.55
C GLN A 832 -10.41 31.72 35.91
N PHE A 833 -10.90 30.67 36.57
CA PHE A 833 -10.32 30.19 37.83
C PHE A 833 -8.86 29.74 37.69
N GLN A 834 -8.52 29.04 36.60
CA GLN A 834 -7.12 28.66 36.34
C GLN A 834 -6.23 29.88 36.11
N GLN A 835 -6.73 30.93 35.45
CA GLN A 835 -5.99 32.19 35.28
C GLN A 835 -5.76 32.87 36.63
N LEU A 836 -6.77 32.97 37.49
CA LEU A 836 -6.64 33.52 38.84
C LEU A 836 -5.60 32.77 39.69
N LYS A 837 -5.65 31.43 39.66
CA LYS A 837 -4.65 30.59 40.34
C LYS A 837 -3.23 30.83 39.83
N ARG A 838 -3.04 31.03 38.52
CA ARG A 838 -1.72 31.38 37.93
C ARG A 838 -1.23 32.76 38.36
N LEU A 839 -2.14 33.69 38.64
CA LEU A 839 -1.81 35.01 39.17
C LEU A 839 -1.50 34.99 40.69
N GLY A 840 -1.56 33.81 41.34
CA GLY A 840 -1.20 33.63 42.75
C GLY A 840 -2.33 33.89 43.74
N TRP A 841 -3.58 34.01 43.25
CA TRP A 841 -4.74 34.24 44.09
C TRP A 841 -5.16 32.95 44.81
N SER A 842 -5.48 33.06 46.10
CA SER A 842 -6.06 31.98 46.89
C SER A 842 -7.57 32.21 47.06
N ILE A 843 -8.35 31.14 47.17
CA ILE A 843 -9.81 31.25 47.37
C ILE A 843 -10.13 31.95 48.70
N ASP A 844 -9.28 31.79 49.71
CA ASP A 844 -9.43 32.49 50.98
C ASP A 844 -9.25 34.03 50.82
N SER A 845 -8.36 34.48 49.93
CA SER A 845 -8.22 35.90 49.56
C SER A 845 -9.32 36.42 48.64
N GLU A 846 -9.88 35.57 47.76
CA GLU A 846 -11.00 35.91 46.87
C GLU A 846 -12.31 36.08 47.64
N VAL A 847 -12.57 35.19 48.61
CA VAL A 847 -13.76 35.29 49.46
C VAL A 847 -13.60 36.43 50.47
N PHE A 848 -12.39 36.78 50.90
CA PHE A 848 -12.19 37.99 51.71
C PHE A 848 -12.50 39.28 50.91
N ALA A 849 -12.19 39.30 49.62
CA ALA A 849 -12.49 40.45 48.74
C ALA A 849 -13.98 40.56 48.36
N ALA A 850 -14.70 39.43 48.26
CA ALA A 850 -16.12 39.41 47.90
C ALA A 850 -17.09 39.33 49.11
N GLY A 851 -16.66 38.78 50.24
CA GLY A 851 -17.48 38.42 51.40
C GLY A 851 -17.53 39.46 52.52
N GLY A 852 -17.07 40.69 52.27
CA GLY A 852 -16.96 41.73 53.29
C GLY A 852 -18.27 42.44 53.71
N ILE A 853 -19.48 41.91 53.47
CA ILE A 853 -20.72 42.57 53.92
C ILE A 853 -21.81 41.53 54.29
N MET A 854 -21.97 41.24 55.58
CA MET A 854 -23.27 40.85 56.13
C MET A 854 -23.90 42.09 56.74
N ASP A 855 -25.01 42.58 56.19
CA ASP A 855 -25.85 43.49 56.95
C ASP A 855 -26.61 42.69 58.03
N GLY A 856 -26.95 43.36 59.14
CA GLY A 856 -27.59 42.75 60.31
C GLY A 856 -29.00 42.19 60.07
N THR A 857 -29.42 42.04 58.81
CA THR A 857 -30.72 41.51 58.38
C THR A 857 -30.62 40.18 57.63
N GLY A 858 -29.42 39.70 57.29
CA GLY A 858 -29.23 38.39 56.66
C GLY A 858 -29.51 38.34 55.15
N GLU A 859 -29.54 39.50 54.47
CA GLU A 859 -29.53 39.58 53.01
C GLU A 859 -28.13 39.96 52.50
N TRP A 860 -27.74 39.37 51.37
CA TRP A 860 -26.40 39.57 50.79
C TRP A 860 -26.38 40.82 49.90
N ALA A 861 -25.62 41.84 50.29
CA ALA A 861 -25.31 42.98 49.42
C ALA A 861 -24.27 42.55 48.38
N GLY A 862 -24.67 42.42 47.11
CA GLY A 862 -23.84 41.92 46.02
C GLY A 862 -22.54 42.70 45.83
N PHE A 863 -21.41 42.00 45.99
CA PHE A 863 -20.07 42.50 45.71
C PHE A 863 -19.50 41.68 44.54
N ASP A 864 -19.27 42.31 43.37
CA ASP A 864 -18.74 41.67 42.16
C ASP A 864 -17.20 41.82 42.10
N ILE A 865 -16.50 40.80 41.64
CA ILE A 865 -15.05 40.80 41.35
C ILE A 865 -14.66 42.00 40.47
N ASN A 866 -15.51 42.39 39.51
CA ASN A 866 -15.25 43.56 38.68
C ASN A 866 -15.29 44.87 39.47
N THR A 867 -16.03 44.91 40.58
CA THR A 867 -16.15 46.08 41.45
C THR A 867 -14.93 46.22 42.36
N ALA A 868 -14.41 45.10 42.90
CA ALA A 868 -13.17 45.06 43.67
C ALA A 868 -11.96 45.49 42.81
N VAL A 869 -11.88 45.00 41.57
CA VAL A 869 -10.81 45.37 40.63
C VAL A 869 -10.89 46.85 40.24
N ARG A 870 -12.10 47.40 40.01
CA ARG A 870 -12.29 48.84 39.72
C ARG A 870 -11.94 49.75 40.89
N ALA A 871 -12.37 49.41 42.10
CA ALA A 871 -12.06 50.18 43.30
C ALA A 871 -10.54 50.22 43.57
N THR A 872 -9.85 49.10 43.33
CA THR A 872 -8.39 49.01 43.45
C THR A 872 -7.68 49.82 42.36
N ALA A 873 -8.20 49.82 41.13
CA ALA A 873 -7.68 50.65 40.03
C ALA A 873 -7.84 52.16 40.32
N ASP A 874 -8.97 52.60 40.85
CA ASP A 874 -9.22 54.01 41.18
C ASP A 874 -8.31 54.55 42.29
N ILE A 875 -7.98 53.71 43.28
CA ILE A 875 -7.04 54.05 44.37
C ILE A 875 -5.60 54.16 43.84
N VAL A 876 -5.19 53.25 42.94
CA VAL A 876 -3.84 53.23 42.35
C VAL A 876 -3.65 54.35 41.32
N GLU A 877 -4.68 54.74 40.58
CA GLU A 877 -4.60 55.81 39.58
C GLU A 877 -4.57 57.22 40.17
N GLY A 878 -4.87 57.40 41.47
CA GLY A 878 -4.83 58.71 42.13
C GLY A 878 -5.77 59.74 41.51
N ASN A 879 -6.90 59.28 40.96
CA ASN A 879 -7.88 60.13 40.28
C ASN A 879 -8.94 60.65 41.25
N SER A 880 -8.52 61.31 42.33
CA SER A 880 -9.41 62.17 43.10
C SER A 880 -9.14 63.64 42.76
N LYS A 881 -9.98 64.22 41.89
CA LYS A 881 -10.10 65.68 41.77
C LYS A 881 -10.84 66.32 42.97
N GLY A 882 -11.10 65.55 44.03
CA GLY A 882 -11.61 66.01 45.31
C GLY A 882 -10.61 65.69 46.42
N GLU A 883 -10.47 66.61 47.38
CA GLU A 883 -9.51 66.52 48.48
C GLU A 883 -9.55 65.14 49.18
N PRO A 884 -8.37 64.55 49.45
CA PRO A 884 -8.23 63.18 49.96
C PRO A 884 -8.87 62.94 51.34
N GLU A 885 -9.24 63.99 52.07
CA GLU A 885 -10.00 63.87 53.31
C GLU A 885 -11.42 63.32 53.11
N SER A 886 -12.09 63.58 51.98
CA SER A 886 -13.52 63.25 51.81
C SER A 886 -13.81 61.75 51.63
N VAL A 887 -12.91 61.01 50.97
CA VAL A 887 -13.01 59.54 50.80
C VAL A 887 -12.51 58.79 52.04
N LEU A 888 -11.55 59.35 52.77
CA LEU A 888 -11.12 58.81 54.06
C LEU A 888 -12.15 59.11 55.18
N LEU A 889 -12.93 60.20 55.08
CA LEU A 889 -14.01 60.52 56.00
C LEU A 889 -15.26 59.64 55.80
N SER A 890 -15.53 59.15 54.58
CA SER A 890 -16.61 58.18 54.36
C SER A 890 -16.28 56.77 54.86
N LEU A 891 -14.99 56.48 55.06
CA LEU A 891 -14.48 55.27 55.73
C LEU A 891 -14.32 55.45 57.26
N ARG A 892 -14.51 56.67 57.78
CA ARG A 892 -14.32 57.06 59.19
C ARG A 892 -15.64 57.54 59.79
N ASP A 893 -16.66 56.68 59.76
CA ASP A 893 -17.88 56.89 60.53
C ASP A 893 -17.93 55.85 61.66
N ASP A 894 -17.32 56.19 62.80
CA ASP A 894 -17.26 55.37 64.01
C ASP A 894 -18.66 55.09 64.61
N THR A 895 -19.73 55.62 64.00
CA THR A 895 -21.12 55.44 64.43
C THR A 895 -21.91 54.39 63.65
N LYS A 896 -21.33 53.78 62.60
CA LYS A 896 -21.94 52.67 61.84
C LYS A 896 -21.24 51.33 62.10
N PRO A 897 -21.97 50.25 62.47
CA PRO A 897 -21.38 48.93 62.55
C PRO A 897 -21.04 48.45 61.13
N GLY A 898 -19.75 48.49 60.76
CA GLY A 898 -19.27 48.10 59.42
C GLY A 898 -18.20 49.01 58.79
N ALA A 899 -17.69 50.03 59.48
CA ALA A 899 -16.57 50.83 58.96
C ALA A 899 -15.23 50.07 59.04
N TYR A 900 -14.48 50.04 57.94
CA TYR A 900 -13.20 49.34 57.81
C TYR A 900 -12.07 50.03 58.60
N THR A 901 -11.30 49.27 59.38
CA THR A 901 -10.13 49.79 60.10
C THR A 901 -8.92 49.95 59.18
N ARG A 902 -8.03 50.90 59.49
CA ARG A 902 -6.82 51.19 58.67
C ARG A 902 -5.92 49.97 58.50
N GLU A 903 -5.81 49.12 59.52
CA GLU A 903 -5.09 47.84 59.47
C GLU A 903 -5.72 46.87 58.47
N GLN A 904 -7.05 46.82 58.37
CA GLN A 904 -7.74 45.94 57.43
C GLN A 904 -7.49 46.35 55.97
N VAL A 905 -7.44 47.65 55.68
CA VAL A 905 -7.13 48.16 54.33
C VAL A 905 -5.67 47.88 53.94
N ALA A 906 -4.73 48.01 54.89
CA ALA A 906 -3.32 47.70 54.66
C ALA A 906 -3.08 46.20 54.44
N ILE A 907 -3.77 45.32 55.20
CA ILE A 907 -3.72 43.86 55.03
C ILE A 907 -4.25 43.45 53.66
N VAL A 908 -5.33 44.07 53.19
CA VAL A 908 -5.90 43.82 51.84
C VAL A 908 -4.96 44.28 50.73
N ALA A 909 -4.35 45.47 50.87
CA ALA A 909 -3.41 45.99 49.89
C ALA A 909 -2.12 45.16 49.81
N ALA A 910 -1.59 44.70 50.95
CA ALA A 910 -0.44 43.81 51.02
C ALA A 910 -0.72 42.42 50.44
N ALA A 911 -1.95 41.92 50.59
CA ALA A 911 -2.39 40.66 50.00
C ALA A 911 -2.60 40.76 48.47
N LEU A 912 -3.11 41.88 47.95
CA LEU A 912 -3.42 42.08 46.53
C LEU A 912 -2.20 42.44 45.67
N LEU A 913 -1.24 43.18 46.22
CA LEU A 913 -0.14 43.81 45.45
C LEU A 913 1.25 43.37 45.94
N GLY A 914 1.32 42.45 46.89
CA GLY A 914 2.55 42.04 47.57
C GLY A 914 2.93 42.97 48.72
N THR A 915 3.72 42.44 49.66
CA THR A 915 4.04 43.09 50.94
C THR A 915 4.72 44.45 50.79
N ASP A 916 5.53 44.63 49.73
CA ASP A 916 6.28 45.86 49.49
C ASP A 916 5.37 47.02 49.03
N ILE A 917 4.38 46.73 48.18
CA ILE A 917 3.42 47.72 47.68
C ILE A 917 2.33 47.98 48.71
N GLY A 918 1.89 46.96 49.44
CA GLY A 918 1.01 47.12 50.60
C GLY A 918 1.60 48.03 51.66
N GLY A 919 2.91 47.92 51.92
CA GLY A 919 3.63 48.82 52.82
C GLY A 919 3.75 50.26 52.29
N GLU A 920 3.74 50.49 50.97
CA GLU A 920 3.64 51.86 50.41
C GLU A 920 2.24 52.44 50.53
N VAL A 921 1.19 51.63 50.37
CA VAL A 921 -0.20 52.04 50.59
C VAL A 921 -0.43 52.38 52.06
N GLU A 922 0.14 51.61 52.98
CA GLU A 922 0.15 51.90 54.42
C GLU A 922 0.85 53.24 54.71
N ARG A 923 2.07 53.46 54.19
CA ARG A 923 2.79 54.75 54.31
C ARG A 923 2.06 55.93 53.68
N PHE A 924 1.31 55.71 52.59
CA PHE A 924 0.48 56.71 51.93
C PHE A 924 -0.73 57.08 52.81
N ILE A 925 -1.38 56.09 53.43
CA ILE A 925 -2.47 56.29 54.39
C ILE A 925 -1.98 56.95 55.70
N GLU A 926 -0.73 56.69 56.10
CA GLU A 926 -0.05 57.32 57.24
C GLU A 926 0.43 58.76 56.95
N GLY A 927 0.28 59.26 55.71
CA GLY A 927 0.72 60.60 55.33
C GLY A 927 2.24 60.77 55.24
N MET A 928 2.98 59.65 55.20
CA MET A 928 4.44 59.62 55.19
C MET A 928 4.98 58.99 53.90
N CYS A 929 4.89 59.65 52.73
CA CYS A 929 6.02 59.69 51.78
C CYS A 929 5.84 60.55 50.53
N ILE A 930 7.03 60.91 50.03
CA ILE A 930 7.40 61.84 48.98
C ILE A 930 7.16 61.22 47.59
N ALA A 931 6.54 62.00 46.70
CA ALA A 931 6.24 61.63 45.33
C ALA A 931 7.50 61.29 44.51
N TYR A 932 7.62 60.05 44.04
CA TYR A 932 8.54 59.67 42.96
C TYR A 932 7.79 59.59 41.61
N PRO A 933 8.10 60.45 40.62
CA PRO A 933 7.31 60.58 39.38
C PRO A 933 7.47 59.41 38.38
N GLY A 934 8.44 58.50 38.59
CA GLY A 934 8.83 57.50 37.59
C GLY A 934 7.88 56.30 37.46
N TYR A 935 7.11 55.97 38.51
CA TYR A 935 6.27 54.76 38.54
C TYR A 935 4.83 54.97 38.04
N ARG A 936 4.36 56.22 37.97
CA ARG A 936 2.99 56.57 37.55
C ARG A 936 2.68 56.25 36.08
N TYR A 937 3.69 56.15 35.22
CA TYR A 937 3.46 55.96 33.79
C TYR A 937 3.26 54.49 33.40
N TYR A 938 3.96 53.57 34.07
CA TYR A 938 3.86 52.13 33.79
C TYR A 938 2.57 51.49 34.33
N GLN A 939 2.05 51.96 35.47
CA GLN A 939 0.79 51.45 36.03
C GLN A 939 -0.45 51.97 35.29
N ARG A 940 -0.41 53.20 34.75
CA ARG A 940 -1.55 53.80 34.05
C ARG A 940 -1.87 53.08 32.73
N GLU A 941 -0.88 52.58 32.00
CA GLU A 941 -1.12 51.76 30.80
C GLU A 941 -1.46 50.30 31.13
N ALA A 942 -1.02 49.77 32.28
CA ALA A 942 -1.38 48.43 32.73
C ALA A 942 -2.84 48.32 33.24
N LEU A 943 -3.36 49.38 33.89
CA LEU A 943 -4.70 49.39 34.50
C LEU A 943 -5.82 49.94 33.59
N THR A 944 -5.52 50.84 32.64
CA THR A 944 -6.52 51.29 31.64
C THR A 944 -6.83 50.26 30.55
N ALA A 945 -6.16 49.10 30.58
CA ALA A 945 -6.27 48.03 29.59
C ALA A 945 -7.05 46.78 30.08
N ILE A 946 -7.92 46.92 31.09
CA ILE A 946 -8.87 45.84 31.47
C ILE A 946 -9.97 45.81 30.40
N PRO A 947 -10.05 44.77 29.54
CA PRO A 947 -11.00 44.78 28.44
C PRO A 947 -12.40 44.38 28.94
N HIS A 948 -13.42 45.09 28.46
CA HIS A 948 -14.81 44.63 28.50
C HIS A 948 -14.91 43.24 27.82
N PRO A 949 -15.83 42.33 28.20
CA PRO A 949 -15.94 40.96 27.70
C PRO A 949 -16.05 40.76 26.17
N GLN A 950 -16.10 41.83 25.38
CA GLN A 950 -16.28 41.83 23.92
C GLN A 950 -15.13 42.51 23.15
N ALA A 951 -14.00 42.83 23.78
CA ALA A 951 -12.88 43.47 23.08
C ALA A 951 -12.06 42.48 22.22
N PRO A 952 -11.62 42.87 21.01
CA PRO A 952 -10.95 41.99 20.05
C PRO A 952 -9.55 41.52 20.49
N ILE A 953 -9.16 40.32 20.05
CA ILE A 953 -7.97 39.52 20.42
C ILE A 953 -6.64 40.32 20.34
N GLN A 954 -6.54 41.33 19.47
CA GLN A 954 -5.36 42.19 19.35
C GLN A 954 -5.01 42.92 20.66
N GLN A 955 -5.98 43.24 21.53
CA GLN A 955 -5.72 43.86 22.84
C GLN A 955 -5.25 42.86 23.90
N GLN A 956 -5.60 41.58 23.76
CA GLN A 956 -5.15 40.50 24.65
C GLN A 956 -3.70 40.06 24.34
N VAL A 957 -3.27 40.16 23.07
CA VAL A 957 -1.88 39.90 22.66
C VAL A 957 -0.92 40.95 23.25
N ILE A 958 -1.34 42.21 23.32
CA ILE A 958 -0.58 43.30 23.96
C ILE A 958 -0.37 43.02 25.46
N PHE A 959 -1.39 42.50 26.15
CA PHE A 959 -1.31 42.12 27.57
C PHE A 959 -0.31 40.97 27.83
N LYS A 960 -0.27 39.98 26.91
CA LYS A 960 0.64 38.82 27.00
C LYS A 960 2.11 39.21 26.78
N CYS A 961 2.37 40.21 25.91
CA CYS A 961 3.69 40.81 25.73
C CYS A 961 4.13 41.69 26.91
N LEU A 962 3.19 42.41 27.56
CA LEU A 962 3.49 43.29 28.71
C LEU A 962 3.81 42.50 29.99
N CYS A 963 3.20 41.33 30.19
CA CYS A 963 3.42 40.52 31.41
C CYS A 963 4.68 39.64 31.36
N THR A 964 5.31 39.45 30.20
CA THR A 964 6.42 38.51 30.01
C THR A 964 7.82 39.13 30.02
N GLN A 965 7.96 40.46 29.99
CA GLN A 965 9.28 41.11 30.05
C GLN A 965 9.75 41.36 31.50
N LYS A 966 10.37 40.35 32.10
CA LYS A 966 11.32 40.56 33.20
C LYS A 966 12.68 40.97 32.60
N SER A 967 13.19 42.10 33.08
CA SER A 967 14.53 42.68 32.84
C SER A 967 14.74 43.34 31.47
N LEU A 968 14.69 44.67 31.46
CA LEU A 968 15.58 45.52 30.66
C LEU A 968 15.74 46.85 31.40
N SER A 969 16.68 46.87 32.34
CA SER A 969 17.31 48.10 32.81
C SER A 969 18.17 48.66 31.67
N GLY A 970 17.63 49.56 30.85
CA GLY A 970 18.44 50.26 29.86
C GLY A 970 17.66 50.92 28.72
N CYS A 971 17.61 52.26 28.77
CA CYS A 971 17.44 53.19 27.65
C CYS A 971 16.34 52.94 26.59
N ALA A 972 15.29 53.76 26.60
CA ALA A 972 14.79 54.43 25.37
C ALA A 972 13.82 55.58 25.69
N THR A 973 14.14 56.78 25.19
CA THR A 973 13.28 57.98 25.21
C THR A 973 12.22 57.95 24.11
N LYS A 974 11.14 58.72 24.34
CA LYS A 974 9.87 58.86 23.58
C LYS A 974 9.94 58.95 22.05
N SER A 975 11.10 59.22 21.44
CA SER A 975 11.22 59.46 19.99
C SER A 975 11.30 58.21 19.11
N ASN A 976 11.59 57.02 19.67
CA ASN A 976 11.65 55.78 18.88
C ASN A 976 10.29 55.08 18.72
N TRP A 977 9.27 55.45 19.48
CA TRP A 977 7.94 54.85 19.39
C TRP A 977 7.10 55.35 18.22
N GLN A 978 7.33 56.59 17.75
CA GLN A 978 6.57 57.16 16.63
C GLN A 978 7.06 56.73 15.25
N ARG A 979 8.20 56.05 15.13
CA ARG A 979 8.70 55.52 13.84
C ARG A 979 8.31 54.07 13.57
N THR A 980 7.85 53.33 14.57
CA THR A 980 7.45 51.91 14.41
C THR A 980 5.99 51.75 13.99
N ILE A 981 5.25 52.85 13.82
CA ILE A 981 3.86 52.86 13.33
C ILE A 981 3.80 53.73 12.06
N THR A 982 4.60 53.35 11.06
CA THR A 982 4.34 53.67 9.66
C THR A 982 4.50 52.39 8.87
N VAL A 983 3.45 52.07 8.11
CA VAL A 983 3.26 50.90 7.27
C VAL A 983 4.44 50.74 6.30
N GLU A 984 5.16 49.63 6.42
CA GLU A 984 5.83 48.94 5.31
C GLU A 984 5.89 47.45 5.66
N ASP A 985 5.28 46.65 4.79
CA ASP A 985 5.39 45.20 4.64
C ASP A 985 4.98 44.26 5.79
N GLY A 986 3.67 44.04 5.88
CA GLY A 986 3.15 42.72 5.50
C GLY A 986 3.48 41.50 6.36
N TYR A 987 3.54 41.60 7.69
CA TYR A 987 3.39 40.42 8.58
C TYR A 987 2.69 40.84 9.87
N TYR A 988 1.57 40.19 10.22
CA TYR A 988 0.84 40.41 11.47
C TYR A 988 0.98 39.16 12.35
N ILE A 989 1.54 39.33 13.56
CA ILE A 989 1.49 38.36 14.67
C ILE A 989 0.26 38.68 15.53
#